data_AF-A0A7W3EIU1-F1
#
_entry.id   AF-A0A7W3EIU1-F1
#
_cell.length_a   1.000
_cell.length_b   1.000
_cell.length_c   1.000
_cell.angle_alpha   90.00
_cell.angle_beta   90.00
_cell.angle_gamma   90.00
#
_symmetry.space_group_name_H-M   'P 1'
#
loop_
_entity.id
_entity.type
_entity.pdbx_description
1 polymer ?
#
loop_
_entity_poly.entity_id
_entity_poly.type
_entity_poly.pdbx_seq_one_letter_code
_entity_poly.pdbx_strand_id
1 'polypeptide(L)'
;MHSLYEKIKIRLIILFLLAALLFIGLFYVLNLELVSDRAIKNAENRFELIEKNIGYFFNDIERDALTLKDSLYMLRREDEIIRAALLKMESMPYLDTIGLVMDNGKYLLFTRGVNNKINVYHQNKINGPLVDQAGREVFKQFNPNKRPWSETLVNENSGWSEAYNCFERPGKKCISWTLAINGKDRELLAIDRIHVDLNWRHLNQYLDKISSGGEVLFLQQGNVVIAKNNNAREKLIVYNGEGNYHIIDSNDTYYISQRAQVPNHPLFDIYFYYPTGSFFSTADKYVYISFAFIIAVLVVLYAISVRILRGQFSEMTSLVTALEFLPDSADENQALKIHDGDAKEIISIKNSIAEMKGAEIERSNKLLSLISYDQESGFIKNMAIIESNNRQYLGAGMIKFCGLESLEAVFGVEERNKVVKVLCRRIAEKFAQSCDIVTLSSDLYFLLCRENVRAFANNIALVETFEKGLGYRNIRIHNSAIYEFLKGEAAYGYVEKLKLALSSIRNHMFSEFILCDNDKLNEIEENIWISRNIRRAMKEGELFLVYQPIVDIGSQEILGAEALCRWVSEERGNISPLKFISIAEDIGFINELGNWIIETAMHEFAEFRAKAQLREDFHLHINVSPWQLNEPLFYERIMACLSSSGLQPQQICIEITETVVERINDYFYQNIAVFREQGFTIAIDDFGTGLSNLKRFYEINPDSIKIDYEFTSDIFGTAGKIIQVILDLAQDNHIPVVAEGVETPEIASALMDIGCVQAQGYLYQKPLPFSAWDISGKLVKE
;
A
#
# COMPACT_ATOMS: atom_id res chain seq x y z
N MET A 1 68.43 31.14 36.15
CA MET A 1 67.84 29.92 35.54
C MET A 1 66.61 29.44 36.31
N HIS A 2 66.70 29.00 37.58
CA HIS A 2 65.55 28.46 38.34
C HIS A 2 64.28 29.32 38.33
N SER A 3 64.40 30.64 38.52
CA SER A 3 63.25 31.58 38.47
C SER A 3 62.57 31.66 37.09
N LEU A 4 63.31 31.40 36.01
CA LEU A 4 62.76 31.40 34.65
C LEU A 4 62.00 30.10 34.37
N TYR A 5 62.52 28.97 34.85
CA TYR A 5 61.91 27.65 34.70
C TYR A 5 60.55 27.57 35.40
N GLU A 6 60.45 28.01 36.67
CA GLU A 6 59.16 28.05 37.39
C GLU A 6 58.14 28.98 36.71
N LYS A 7 58.57 30.15 36.21
CA LYS A 7 57.70 31.06 35.45
C LYS A 7 57.20 30.46 34.14
N ILE A 8 58.02 29.68 33.44
CA ILE A 8 57.62 28.96 32.22
C ILE A 8 56.66 27.81 32.56
N LYS A 9 56.93 27.04 33.61
CA LYS A 9 56.08 25.92 34.07
C LYS A 9 54.68 26.40 34.47
N ILE A 10 54.57 27.49 35.23
CA ILE A 10 53.28 28.10 35.59
C ILE A 10 52.55 28.62 34.34
N ARG A 11 53.26 29.26 33.39
CA ARG A 11 52.66 29.66 32.10
C ARG A 11 52.10 28.47 31.32
N LEU A 12 52.83 27.36 31.24
CA LEU A 12 52.39 26.14 30.55
C LEU A 12 51.16 25.50 31.19
N ILE A 13 51.09 25.43 32.53
CA ILE A 13 49.93 24.89 33.25
C ILE A 13 48.69 25.77 33.01
N ILE A 14 48.84 27.10 33.07
CA ILE A 14 47.75 28.04 32.79
C ILE A 14 47.29 27.94 31.33
N LEU A 15 48.23 27.83 30.37
CA LEU A 15 47.89 27.64 28.96
C LEU A 15 47.13 26.33 28.72
N PHE A 16 47.54 25.25 29.38
CA PHE A 16 46.92 23.93 29.25
C PHE A 16 45.50 23.91 29.84
N LEU A 17 45.29 24.54 31.00
CA LEU A 17 43.95 24.71 31.58
C LEU A 17 43.04 25.59 30.71
N LEU A 18 43.57 26.68 30.15
CA LEU A 18 42.83 27.52 29.18
C LEU A 18 42.44 26.74 27.92
N ALA A 19 43.38 25.96 27.36
CA ALA A 19 43.13 25.14 26.17
C ALA A 19 42.09 24.03 26.45
N ALA A 20 42.17 23.36 27.60
CA ALA A 20 41.19 22.34 27.98
C ALA A 20 39.77 22.92 28.16
N LEU A 21 39.65 24.09 28.78
CA LEU A 21 38.36 24.78 28.93
C LEU A 21 37.80 25.30 27.60
N LEU A 22 38.66 25.80 26.71
CA LEU A 22 38.30 26.16 25.33
C LEU A 22 37.80 24.94 24.54
N PHE A 23 38.46 23.79 24.67
CA PHE A 23 38.06 22.55 24.00
C PHE A 23 36.69 22.05 24.48
N ILE A 24 36.42 22.10 25.78
CA ILE A 24 35.10 21.76 26.35
C ILE A 24 34.02 22.72 25.82
N GLY A 25 34.30 24.02 25.76
CA GLY A 25 33.39 25.01 25.18
C GLY A 25 33.09 24.76 23.70
N LEU A 26 34.13 24.49 22.90
CA LEU A 26 33.99 24.18 21.47
C LEU A 26 33.18 22.90 21.23
N PHE A 27 33.47 21.85 22.00
CA PHE A 27 32.73 20.58 21.95
C PHE A 27 31.25 20.77 22.30
N TYR A 28 30.92 21.67 23.24
CA TYR A 28 29.53 21.99 23.60
C TYR A 28 28.80 22.77 22.50
N VAL A 29 29.43 23.79 21.90
CA VAL A 29 28.85 24.53 20.75
C VAL A 29 28.55 23.60 19.58
N LEU A 30 29.51 22.73 19.22
CA LEU A 30 29.33 21.74 18.16
C LEU A 30 28.19 20.76 18.46
N ASN A 31 27.97 20.36 19.71
CA ASN A 31 26.83 19.50 20.07
C ASN A 31 25.49 20.24 19.99
N LEU A 32 25.43 21.53 20.32
CA LEU A 32 24.21 22.34 20.17
C LEU A 32 23.83 22.51 18.69
N GLU A 33 24.80 22.87 17.83
CA GLU A 33 24.59 22.97 16.38
C GLU A 33 24.14 21.63 15.78
N LEU A 34 24.77 20.51 16.18
CA LEU A 34 24.38 19.17 15.75
C LEU A 34 22.96 18.77 16.19
N VAL A 35 22.45 19.30 17.30
CA VAL A 35 21.07 19.04 17.75
C VAL A 35 20.06 19.89 16.99
N SER A 36 20.35 21.17 16.72
CA SER A 36 19.48 22.01 15.88
C SER A 36 19.39 21.50 14.44
N ASP A 37 20.53 21.12 13.86
CA ASP A 37 20.60 20.63 12.47
C ASP A 37 19.82 19.31 12.31
N ARG A 38 19.88 18.42 13.31
CA ARG A 38 19.05 17.21 13.35
C ARG A 38 17.56 17.53 13.45
N ALA A 39 17.17 18.52 14.23
CA ALA A 39 15.76 18.92 14.37
C ALA A 39 15.21 19.50 13.05
N ILE A 40 15.98 20.36 12.37
CA ILE A 40 15.64 20.93 11.05
C ILE A 40 15.53 19.82 10.00
N LYS A 41 16.56 18.96 9.89
CA LYS A 41 16.56 17.85 8.93
C LYS A 41 15.42 16.85 9.16
N ASN A 42 15.04 16.60 10.41
CA ASN A 42 13.88 15.76 10.72
C ASN A 42 12.56 16.44 10.28
N ALA A 43 12.42 17.76 10.47
CA ALA A 43 11.25 18.50 10.01
C ALA A 43 11.15 18.51 8.47
N GLU A 44 12.27 18.68 7.75
CA GLU A 44 12.35 18.58 6.29
C GLU A 44 11.93 17.20 5.78
N ASN A 45 12.53 16.12 6.30
CA ASN A 45 12.19 14.74 5.91
C ASN A 45 10.70 14.40 6.19
N ARG A 46 10.14 14.89 7.31
CA ARG A 46 8.72 14.72 7.64
C ARG A 46 7.82 15.51 6.68
N PHE A 47 8.24 16.72 6.29
CA PHE A 47 7.50 17.55 5.37
C PHE A 47 7.44 16.97 3.96
N GLU A 48 8.57 16.50 3.41
CA GLU A 48 8.63 15.85 2.09
C GLU A 48 7.66 14.65 1.99
N LEU A 49 7.59 13.84 3.05
CA LEU A 49 6.66 12.71 3.13
C LEU A 49 5.19 13.17 3.16
N ILE A 50 4.88 14.24 3.88
CA ILE A 50 3.53 14.82 3.97
C ILE A 50 3.12 15.43 2.61
N GLU A 51 4.01 16.18 1.97
CA GLU A 51 3.80 16.78 0.65
C GLU A 51 3.46 15.72 -0.39
N LYS A 52 4.24 14.64 -0.44
CA LYS A 52 4.04 13.49 -1.33
C LYS A 52 2.71 12.77 -1.07
N ASN A 53 2.38 12.51 0.19
CA ASN A 53 1.12 11.86 0.57
C ASN A 53 -0.12 12.71 0.21
N ILE A 54 -0.04 14.02 0.40
CA ILE A 54 -1.12 14.93 0.00
C ILE A 54 -1.25 14.98 -1.53
N GLY A 55 -0.14 15.03 -2.29
CA GLY A 55 -0.17 14.92 -3.75
C GLY A 55 -0.85 13.63 -4.23
N TYR A 56 -0.56 12.48 -3.61
CA TYR A 56 -1.25 11.23 -3.92
C TYR A 56 -2.75 11.25 -3.61
N PHE A 57 -3.15 11.82 -2.46
CA PHE A 57 -4.57 11.96 -2.12
C PHE A 57 -5.35 12.71 -3.21
N PHE A 58 -4.83 13.83 -3.72
CA PHE A 58 -5.52 14.58 -4.78
C PHE A 58 -5.59 13.76 -6.08
N ASN A 59 -4.50 13.10 -6.49
CA ASN A 59 -4.48 12.24 -7.68
C ASN A 59 -5.45 11.05 -7.59
N ASP A 60 -5.64 10.47 -6.40
CA ASP A 60 -6.59 9.37 -6.18
C ASP A 60 -8.03 9.82 -6.48
N ILE A 61 -8.43 11.03 -6.05
CA ILE A 61 -9.77 11.58 -6.33
C ILE A 61 -10.00 11.82 -7.83
N GLU A 62 -8.98 12.24 -8.56
CA GLU A 62 -9.05 12.41 -10.02
C GLU A 62 -9.23 11.07 -10.73
N ARG A 63 -8.52 10.03 -10.28
CA ARG A 63 -8.69 8.64 -10.75
C ARG A 63 -10.06 8.07 -10.40
N ASP A 64 -10.63 8.44 -9.25
CA ASP A 64 -11.96 8.01 -8.84
C ASP A 64 -13.06 8.66 -9.68
N ALA A 65 -12.90 9.93 -10.07
CA ALA A 65 -13.77 10.59 -11.03
C ALA A 65 -13.71 9.92 -12.42
N LEU A 66 -12.53 9.48 -12.87
CA LEU A 66 -12.39 8.66 -14.08
C LEU A 66 -13.08 7.30 -13.93
N THR A 67 -12.92 6.63 -12.79
CA THR A 67 -13.57 5.33 -12.56
C THR A 67 -15.10 5.47 -12.48
N LEU A 68 -15.60 6.61 -11.99
CA LEU A 68 -17.02 6.97 -12.05
C LEU A 68 -17.49 7.23 -13.48
N LYS A 69 -16.70 7.93 -14.32
CA LYS A 69 -16.97 8.06 -15.77
C LYS A 69 -17.12 6.70 -16.43
N ASP A 70 -16.18 5.79 -16.20
CA ASP A 70 -16.17 4.46 -16.81
C ASP A 70 -17.37 3.61 -16.34
N SER A 71 -17.83 3.80 -15.09
CA SER A 71 -19.04 3.16 -14.54
C SER A 71 -20.34 3.65 -15.20
N LEU A 72 -20.30 4.76 -15.95
CA LEU A 72 -21.44 5.39 -16.62
C LEU A 72 -21.40 5.19 -18.15
N TYR A 73 -20.40 4.48 -18.66
CA TYR A 73 -20.15 4.28 -20.08
C TYR A 73 -21.29 3.52 -20.78
N MET A 74 -21.67 3.96 -21.98
CA MET A 74 -22.83 3.50 -22.76
C MET A 74 -24.21 3.66 -22.09
N LEU A 75 -24.30 4.09 -20.83
CA LEU A 75 -25.59 4.35 -20.18
C LEU A 75 -26.22 5.62 -20.78
N ARG A 76 -27.41 5.45 -21.39
CA ARG A 76 -28.19 6.54 -22.00
C ARG A 76 -29.47 6.89 -21.23
N ARG A 77 -29.92 6.01 -20.33
CA ARG A 77 -31.14 6.23 -19.55
C ARG A 77 -30.83 6.87 -18.20
N GLU A 78 -31.60 7.91 -17.87
CA GLU A 78 -31.46 8.67 -16.62
C GLU A 78 -31.61 7.79 -15.37
N ASP A 79 -32.49 6.78 -15.39
CA ASP A 79 -32.68 5.86 -14.27
C ASP A 79 -31.55 4.83 -14.09
N GLU A 80 -30.87 4.46 -15.18
CA GLU A 80 -29.68 3.60 -15.14
C GLU A 80 -28.45 4.38 -14.65
N ILE A 81 -28.27 5.61 -15.16
CA ILE A 81 -27.22 6.56 -14.73
C ILE A 81 -27.35 6.87 -13.23
N ILE A 82 -28.57 7.14 -12.74
CA ILE A 82 -28.83 7.38 -11.32
C ILE A 82 -28.43 6.17 -10.46
N ARG A 83 -28.75 4.94 -10.89
CA ARG A 83 -28.38 3.72 -10.14
C ARG A 83 -26.88 3.48 -10.13
N ALA A 84 -26.21 3.61 -11.28
CA ALA A 84 -24.77 3.43 -11.40
C ALA A 84 -24.00 4.46 -10.57
N ALA A 85 -24.41 5.74 -10.62
CA ALA A 85 -23.83 6.80 -9.79
C ALA A 85 -24.07 6.57 -8.29
N LEU A 86 -25.26 6.10 -7.87
CA LEU A 86 -25.55 5.75 -6.48
C LEU A 86 -24.65 4.62 -5.97
N LEU A 87 -24.59 3.48 -6.67
CA LEU A 87 -23.74 2.34 -6.31
C LEU A 87 -22.26 2.75 -6.23
N LYS A 88 -21.80 3.57 -7.18
CA LYS A 88 -20.42 4.07 -7.17
C LYS A 88 -20.16 5.01 -6.01
N MET A 89 -21.08 5.91 -5.69
CA MET A 89 -21.00 6.79 -4.52
C MET A 89 -21.04 6.02 -3.19
N GLU A 90 -21.82 4.93 -3.09
CA GLU A 90 -21.83 4.04 -1.93
C GLU A 90 -20.45 3.39 -1.70
N SER A 91 -19.75 3.00 -2.77
CA SER A 91 -18.37 2.49 -2.69
C SER A 91 -17.31 3.57 -2.36
N MET A 92 -17.68 4.86 -2.39
CA MET A 92 -16.77 6.01 -2.23
C MET A 92 -17.20 6.89 -1.02
N PRO A 93 -16.93 6.44 0.23
CA PRO A 93 -17.40 7.12 1.45
C PRO A 93 -16.76 8.49 1.71
N TYR A 94 -15.65 8.80 1.04
CA TYR A 94 -14.91 10.06 1.09
C TYR A 94 -15.47 11.15 0.15
N LEU A 95 -16.52 10.84 -0.61
CA LEU A 95 -17.24 11.82 -1.41
C LEU A 95 -18.47 12.35 -0.67
N ASP A 96 -18.57 13.67 -0.58
CA ASP A 96 -19.74 14.37 -0.02
C ASP A 96 -20.84 14.51 -1.08
N THR A 97 -20.45 14.86 -2.31
CA THR A 97 -21.36 15.15 -3.42
C THR A 97 -20.81 14.61 -4.74
N ILE A 98 -21.68 14.12 -5.62
CA ILE A 98 -21.41 13.94 -7.05
C ILE A 98 -22.40 14.78 -7.84
N GLY A 99 -21.91 15.49 -8.85
CA GLY A 99 -22.73 16.24 -9.80
C GLY A 99 -22.53 15.71 -11.22
N LEU A 100 -23.60 15.40 -11.95
CA LEU A 100 -23.54 14.99 -13.35
C LEU A 100 -24.24 16.03 -14.22
N VAL A 101 -23.50 16.61 -15.16
CA VAL A 101 -24.07 17.48 -16.21
C VAL A 101 -24.44 16.59 -17.39
N MET A 102 -25.74 16.48 -17.68
CA MET A 102 -26.26 15.65 -18.78
C MET A 102 -26.12 16.37 -20.12
N ASP A 103 -25.94 15.60 -21.20
CA ASP A 103 -25.87 16.08 -22.59
C ASP A 103 -27.10 16.93 -23.01
N ASN A 104 -28.26 16.62 -22.45
CA ASN A 104 -29.52 17.33 -22.65
C ASN A 104 -29.67 18.64 -21.82
N GLY A 105 -28.63 19.03 -21.07
CA GLY A 105 -28.61 20.25 -20.27
C GLY A 105 -29.33 20.17 -18.92
N LYS A 106 -29.76 18.97 -18.48
CA LYS A 106 -30.12 18.69 -17.08
C LYS A 106 -28.87 18.59 -16.21
N TYR A 107 -29.06 18.74 -14.91
CA TYR A 107 -28.04 18.43 -13.90
C TYR A 107 -28.60 17.49 -12.84
N LEU A 108 -27.87 16.43 -12.49
CA LEU A 108 -28.17 15.51 -11.40
C LEU A 108 -27.19 15.75 -10.25
N LEU A 109 -27.71 15.81 -9.02
CA LEU A 109 -26.94 16.07 -7.80
C LEU A 109 -27.19 14.95 -6.79
N PHE A 110 -26.15 14.18 -6.49
CA PHE A 110 -26.14 13.12 -5.50
C PHE A 110 -25.39 13.65 -4.28
N THR A 111 -26.01 13.68 -3.10
CA THR A 111 -25.41 14.29 -1.90
C THR A 111 -25.61 13.41 -0.68
N ARG A 112 -24.55 13.24 0.11
CA ARG A 112 -24.56 12.45 1.33
C ARG A 112 -25.06 13.29 2.50
N GLY A 113 -26.27 12.98 2.95
CA GLY A 113 -26.90 13.60 4.11
C GLY A 113 -26.20 13.25 5.43
N VAL A 114 -26.60 13.93 6.51
CA VAL A 114 -26.01 13.79 7.85
C VAL A 114 -26.12 12.35 8.40
N ASN A 115 -27.12 11.59 7.95
CA ASN A 115 -27.38 10.19 8.28
C ASN A 115 -26.72 9.19 7.31
N ASN A 116 -25.69 9.60 6.56
CA ASN A 116 -25.00 8.85 5.50
C ASN A 116 -25.85 8.41 4.29
N LYS A 117 -27.18 8.59 4.33
CA LYS A 117 -28.07 8.34 3.19
C LYS A 117 -27.76 9.30 2.05
N ILE A 118 -27.67 8.77 0.84
CA ILE A 118 -27.51 9.58 -0.36
C ILE A 118 -28.89 10.02 -0.85
N ASN A 119 -29.05 11.33 -1.02
CA ASN A 119 -30.24 11.93 -1.63
C ASN A 119 -29.91 12.34 -3.07
N VAL A 120 -30.88 12.18 -3.98
CA VAL A 120 -30.76 12.59 -5.38
C VAL A 120 -31.70 13.76 -5.64
N TYR A 121 -31.13 14.85 -6.14
CA TYR A 121 -31.81 16.06 -6.58
C TYR A 121 -31.49 16.31 -8.05
N HIS A 122 -32.29 17.12 -8.75
CA HIS A 122 -32.01 17.49 -10.13
C HIS A 122 -32.33 18.95 -10.44
N GLN A 123 -31.76 19.47 -11.53
CA GLN A 123 -32.16 20.74 -12.14
C GLN A 123 -32.58 20.44 -13.59
N ASN A 124 -33.79 20.86 -13.98
CA ASN A 124 -34.30 20.64 -15.35
C ASN A 124 -33.52 21.42 -16.43
N LYS A 125 -32.76 22.43 -16.00
CA LYS A 125 -31.76 23.14 -16.78
C LYS A 125 -30.64 23.54 -15.83
N ILE A 126 -29.38 23.48 -16.27
CA ILE A 126 -28.25 24.09 -15.53
C ILE A 126 -28.63 25.53 -15.14
N ASN A 127 -28.37 25.92 -13.89
CA ASN A 127 -28.74 27.19 -13.27
C ASN A 127 -30.24 27.41 -12.97
N GLY A 128 -31.09 26.39 -13.16
CA GLY A 128 -32.48 26.38 -12.69
C GLY A 128 -32.64 26.12 -11.18
N PRO A 129 -33.87 26.12 -10.64
CA PRO A 129 -34.13 25.67 -9.28
C PRO A 129 -33.74 24.19 -9.10
N LEU A 130 -33.29 23.84 -7.89
CA LEU A 130 -33.01 22.46 -7.50
C LEU A 130 -34.30 21.81 -7.01
N VAL A 131 -34.64 20.63 -7.55
CA VAL A 131 -35.86 19.89 -7.23
C VAL A 131 -35.55 18.48 -6.72
N ASP A 132 -36.42 17.95 -5.87
CA ASP A 132 -36.40 16.53 -5.47
C ASP A 132 -37.00 15.60 -6.53
N GLN A 133 -36.90 14.29 -6.32
CA GLN A 133 -37.48 13.26 -7.21
C GLN A 133 -39.01 13.38 -7.40
N ALA A 134 -39.71 14.15 -6.57
CA ALA A 134 -41.14 14.45 -6.71
C ALA A 134 -41.40 15.79 -7.43
N GLY A 135 -40.37 16.42 -7.99
CA GLY A 135 -40.43 17.70 -8.71
C GLY A 135 -40.63 18.92 -7.81
N ARG A 136 -40.47 18.80 -6.49
CA ARG A 136 -40.66 19.90 -5.53
C ARG A 136 -39.37 20.68 -5.39
N GLU A 137 -39.44 22.01 -5.48
CA GLU A 137 -38.28 22.88 -5.26
C GLU A 137 -37.78 22.76 -3.81
N VAL A 138 -36.51 22.39 -3.67
CA VAL A 138 -35.81 22.20 -2.39
C VAL A 138 -34.78 23.31 -2.19
N PHE A 139 -34.59 23.71 -0.93
CA PHE A 139 -33.59 24.71 -0.51
C PHE A 139 -33.68 26.06 -1.25
N LYS A 140 -34.66 26.90 -0.92
CA LYS A 140 -34.82 28.28 -1.45
C LYS A 140 -33.59 29.21 -1.32
N GLN A 141 -32.56 28.81 -0.58
CA GLN A 141 -31.29 29.53 -0.40
C GLN A 141 -30.17 29.01 -1.34
N PHE A 142 -30.43 27.94 -2.09
CA PHE A 142 -29.53 27.38 -3.07
C PHE A 142 -29.42 28.32 -4.26
N ASN A 143 -28.32 29.07 -4.31
CA ASN A 143 -27.95 29.86 -5.48
C ASN A 143 -27.10 28.97 -6.40
N PRO A 144 -27.63 28.50 -7.55
CA PRO A 144 -26.84 27.67 -8.47
C PRO A 144 -25.71 28.47 -9.09
N ASN A 145 -25.90 29.75 -9.43
CA ASN A 145 -24.89 30.60 -10.09
C ASN A 145 -23.61 30.83 -9.26
N LYS A 146 -23.51 30.30 -8.03
CA LYS A 146 -22.32 30.30 -7.16
C LYS A 146 -21.75 28.90 -6.93
N ARG A 147 -21.94 28.00 -7.90
CA ARG A 147 -21.50 26.60 -7.85
C ARG A 147 -20.46 26.33 -8.95
N PRO A 148 -19.47 25.45 -8.73
CA PRO A 148 -18.44 25.16 -9.74
C PRO A 148 -19.03 24.72 -11.10
N TRP A 149 -20.09 23.92 -11.07
CA TRP A 149 -20.80 23.43 -12.27
C TRP A 149 -21.60 24.49 -13.03
N SER A 150 -21.72 25.71 -12.47
CA SER A 150 -22.47 26.81 -13.06
C SER A 150 -21.58 27.85 -13.75
N GLU A 151 -20.33 27.99 -13.31
CA GLU A 151 -19.32 28.88 -13.90
C GLU A 151 -18.47 28.16 -14.97
N THR A 152 -18.27 26.85 -14.83
CA THR A 152 -17.39 26.05 -15.72
C THR A 152 -17.93 25.78 -17.13
N LEU A 153 -19.14 26.22 -17.48
CA LEU A 153 -19.66 26.19 -18.86
C LEU A 153 -18.74 26.88 -19.88
N VAL A 154 -17.82 27.74 -19.42
CA VAL A 154 -16.87 28.50 -20.26
C VAL A 154 -15.54 27.76 -20.49
N ASN A 155 -15.20 26.73 -19.70
CA ASN A 155 -13.87 26.11 -19.71
C ASN A 155 -13.97 24.62 -20.09
N GLU A 156 -13.26 24.18 -21.12
CA GLU A 156 -13.37 22.80 -21.67
C GLU A 156 -12.49 21.76 -20.97
N ASN A 157 -11.60 22.18 -20.08
CA ASN A 157 -10.64 21.30 -19.42
C ASN A 157 -11.12 20.83 -18.03
N SER A 158 -10.65 19.66 -17.63
CA SER A 158 -10.77 19.16 -16.26
C SER A 158 -9.93 20.01 -15.29
N GLY A 159 -10.35 20.12 -14.03
CA GLY A 159 -9.65 20.95 -13.04
C GLY A 159 -10.34 21.02 -11.67
N TRP A 160 -9.57 21.44 -10.66
CA TRP A 160 -10.06 21.75 -9.32
C TRP A 160 -10.74 23.13 -9.28
N SER A 161 -11.82 23.23 -8.51
CA SER A 161 -12.51 24.50 -8.26
C SER A 161 -11.82 25.36 -7.19
N GLU A 162 -12.13 26.67 -7.18
CA GLU A 162 -11.95 27.50 -5.98
C GLU A 162 -12.87 27.04 -4.82
N ALA A 163 -12.58 27.46 -3.59
CA ALA A 163 -13.28 27.06 -2.37
C ALA A 163 -14.65 27.76 -2.20
N TYR A 164 -15.71 27.05 -2.59
CA TYR A 164 -17.10 27.51 -2.46
C TYR A 164 -17.75 26.98 -1.17
N ASN A 165 -18.96 27.45 -0.87
CA ASN A 165 -19.69 27.00 0.31
C ASN A 165 -20.32 25.63 0.06
N CYS A 166 -20.00 24.63 0.88
CA CYS A 166 -20.51 23.27 0.77
C CYS A 166 -22.04 23.19 0.60
N PHE A 167 -22.53 22.20 -0.14
CA PHE A 167 -23.96 21.91 -0.20
C PHE A 167 -24.48 21.42 1.17
N GLU A 168 -25.69 21.82 1.56
CA GLU A 168 -26.31 21.56 2.88
C GLU A 168 -25.50 21.92 4.16
N ARG A 169 -24.31 22.53 4.05
CA ARG A 169 -23.38 22.74 5.19
C ARG A 169 -22.96 24.21 5.31
N PRO A 170 -23.74 25.06 6.01
CA PRO A 170 -23.43 26.48 6.21
C PRO A 170 -22.06 26.70 6.84
N GLY A 171 -21.31 27.70 6.34
CA GLY A 171 -20.00 28.08 6.87
C GLY A 171 -18.86 27.07 6.61
N LYS A 172 -19.13 25.94 5.95
CA LYS A 172 -18.08 25.00 5.51
C LYS A 172 -17.67 25.27 4.06
N LYS A 173 -16.38 25.11 3.81
CA LYS A 173 -15.76 25.27 2.49
C LYS A 173 -15.51 23.90 1.89
N CYS A 174 -15.92 23.74 0.64
CA CYS A 174 -15.72 22.54 -0.16
C CYS A 174 -14.92 22.89 -1.40
N ILE A 175 -14.22 21.88 -1.91
CA ILE A 175 -13.51 21.90 -3.18
C ILE A 175 -14.03 20.73 -4.03
N SER A 176 -14.13 20.95 -5.33
CA SER A 176 -14.68 19.98 -6.28
C SER A 176 -13.67 19.74 -7.39
N TRP A 177 -13.43 18.47 -7.72
CA TRP A 177 -12.78 18.11 -8.98
C TRP A 177 -13.83 18.05 -10.07
N THR A 178 -13.57 18.73 -11.19
CA THR A 178 -14.41 18.66 -12.39
C THR A 178 -13.68 17.88 -13.47
N LEU A 179 -14.25 16.75 -13.89
CA LEU A 179 -13.83 15.97 -15.05
C LEU A 179 -14.70 16.38 -16.26
N ALA A 180 -14.08 16.95 -17.29
CA ALA A 180 -14.74 17.28 -18.55
C ALA A 180 -14.73 16.08 -19.51
N ILE A 181 -15.88 15.74 -20.10
CA ILE A 181 -16.00 14.67 -21.08
C ILE A 181 -15.73 15.23 -22.47
N ASN A 182 -14.60 14.82 -23.06
CA ASN A 182 -14.05 15.38 -24.29
C ASN A 182 -13.76 14.29 -25.33
N GLY A 183 -13.73 14.68 -26.61
CA GLY A 183 -13.43 13.77 -27.72
C GLY A 183 -14.50 12.68 -27.91
N LYS A 184 -14.05 11.46 -28.24
CA LYS A 184 -14.93 10.32 -28.58
C LYS A 184 -15.88 9.92 -27.45
N ASP A 185 -15.53 10.18 -26.19
CA ASP A 185 -16.34 9.78 -25.05
C ASP A 185 -17.72 10.48 -25.02
N ARG A 186 -17.89 11.67 -25.63
CA ARG A 186 -19.21 12.33 -25.77
C ARG A 186 -20.21 11.53 -26.62
N GLU A 187 -19.73 10.73 -27.58
CA GLU A 187 -20.60 9.87 -28.39
C GLU A 187 -21.07 8.62 -27.62
N LEU A 188 -20.45 8.32 -26.47
CA LEU A 188 -20.65 7.08 -25.71
C LEU A 188 -21.15 7.30 -24.28
N LEU A 189 -21.20 8.54 -23.80
CA LEU A 189 -21.79 8.96 -22.52
C LEU A 189 -22.97 9.92 -22.77
N ALA A 190 -24.00 9.87 -21.93
CA ALA A 190 -25.05 10.90 -21.87
C ALA A 190 -24.71 12.08 -20.94
N ILE A 191 -23.41 12.28 -20.68
CA ILE A 191 -22.89 13.16 -19.63
C ILE A 191 -21.74 13.95 -20.21
N ASP A 192 -21.80 15.28 -20.08
CA ASP A 192 -20.78 16.22 -20.53
C ASP A 192 -19.70 16.48 -19.45
N ARG A 193 -20.08 16.42 -18.17
CA ARG A 193 -19.17 16.70 -17.04
C ARG A 193 -19.55 15.92 -15.79
N ILE A 194 -18.53 15.56 -15.02
CA ILE A 194 -18.65 14.92 -13.71
C ILE A 194 -17.95 15.81 -12.69
N HIS A 195 -18.68 16.18 -11.63
CA HIS A 195 -18.18 16.97 -10.50
C HIS A 195 -18.13 16.08 -9.26
N VAL A 196 -17.04 16.16 -8.50
CA VAL A 196 -16.75 15.29 -7.36
C VAL A 196 -16.31 16.15 -6.18
N ASP A 197 -17.20 16.31 -5.19
CA ASP A 197 -16.95 17.12 -4.00
C ASP A 197 -16.30 16.28 -2.90
N LEU A 198 -15.15 16.76 -2.42
CA LEU A 198 -14.41 16.13 -1.35
C LEU A 198 -15.10 16.27 0.02
N ASN A 199 -15.22 15.16 0.75
CA ASN A 199 -15.72 15.19 2.11
C ASN A 199 -14.68 15.81 3.05
N TRP A 200 -14.95 17.04 3.51
CA TRP A 200 -14.05 17.79 4.40
C TRP A 200 -13.72 17.05 5.70
N ARG A 201 -14.60 16.17 6.20
CA ARG A 201 -14.29 15.32 7.38
C ARG A 201 -13.26 14.27 7.03
N HIS A 202 -13.40 13.64 5.87
CA HIS A 202 -12.46 12.62 5.41
C HIS A 202 -11.09 13.24 5.09
N LEU A 203 -11.05 14.40 4.43
CA LEU A 203 -9.81 15.14 4.21
C LEU A 203 -9.14 15.55 5.54
N ASN A 204 -9.91 16.03 6.52
CA ASN A 204 -9.39 16.29 7.87
C ASN A 204 -8.85 15.04 8.56
N GLN A 205 -9.56 13.91 8.48
CA GLN A 205 -9.12 12.61 9.02
C GLN A 205 -7.88 12.06 8.31
N TYR A 206 -7.73 12.35 7.01
CA TYR A 206 -6.55 12.02 6.24
C TYR A 206 -5.34 12.83 6.71
N LEU A 207 -5.50 14.15 6.89
CA LEU A 207 -4.48 15.01 7.50
C LEU A 207 -4.12 14.57 8.93
N ASP A 208 -5.11 14.13 9.71
CA ASP A 208 -4.88 13.55 11.04
C ASP A 208 -3.99 12.28 10.94
N LYS A 209 -4.30 11.37 10.02
CA LYS A 209 -3.61 10.09 9.83
C LYS A 209 -2.15 10.22 9.36
N ILE A 210 -1.83 11.21 8.52
CA ILE A 210 -0.46 11.41 8.00
C ILE A 210 0.43 12.23 8.95
N SER A 211 -0.18 12.97 9.88
CA SER A 211 0.52 13.75 10.91
C SER A 211 0.84 12.91 12.16
N SER A 212 1.98 13.18 12.80
CA SER A 212 2.39 12.55 14.07
C SER A 212 2.17 13.47 15.28
N GLY A 213 2.48 12.96 16.48
CA GLY A 213 2.22 13.65 17.75
C GLY A 213 2.76 15.08 17.81
N GLY A 214 1.86 16.04 18.00
CA GLY A 214 2.17 17.47 18.13
C GLY A 214 2.31 18.28 16.82
N GLU A 215 2.49 17.62 15.67
CA GLU A 215 2.59 18.27 14.35
C GLU A 215 1.32 19.05 14.02
N VAL A 216 1.47 20.29 13.52
CA VAL A 216 0.33 21.14 13.11
C VAL A 216 0.34 21.25 11.59
N LEU A 217 -0.72 20.77 10.95
CA LEU A 217 -0.82 20.62 9.49
C LEU A 217 -2.16 21.14 8.99
N PHE A 218 -2.14 22.00 7.97
CA PHE A 218 -3.35 22.46 7.30
C PHE A 218 -3.14 22.77 5.81
N LEU A 219 -4.24 22.73 5.07
CA LEU A 219 -4.31 23.03 3.64
C LEU A 219 -5.04 24.34 3.40
N GLN A 220 -4.52 25.15 2.50
CA GLN A 220 -5.04 26.47 2.16
C GLN A 220 -5.20 26.61 0.65
N GLN A 221 -6.22 27.37 0.23
CA GLN A 221 -6.44 27.80 -1.14
C GLN A 221 -6.71 29.30 -1.12
N GLY A 222 -5.82 30.09 -1.75
CA GLY A 222 -5.86 31.56 -1.65
C GLY A 222 -5.77 32.01 -0.18
N ASN A 223 -6.82 32.68 0.31
CA ASN A 223 -6.91 33.16 1.70
C ASN A 223 -7.80 32.27 2.60
N VAL A 224 -8.13 31.05 2.17
CA VAL A 224 -9.10 30.16 2.83
C VAL A 224 -8.45 28.85 3.24
N VAL A 225 -8.46 28.54 4.54
CA VAL A 225 -8.05 27.21 5.03
C VAL A 225 -9.17 26.21 4.77
N ILE A 226 -8.90 25.20 3.94
CA ILE A 226 -9.88 24.21 3.48
C ILE A 226 -9.92 22.97 4.39
N ALA A 227 -8.78 22.56 4.95
CA ALA A 227 -8.67 21.40 5.84
C ALA A 227 -7.56 21.59 6.88
N LYS A 228 -7.69 20.90 8.02
CA LYS A 228 -6.82 21.03 9.20
C LYS A 228 -6.72 19.69 9.93
N ASN A 229 -5.52 19.31 10.38
CA ASN A 229 -5.35 18.21 11.34
C ASN A 229 -5.78 18.63 12.77
N ASN A 230 -5.79 17.68 13.72
CA ASN A 230 -6.38 17.88 15.04
C ASN A 230 -5.66 18.97 15.85
N ASN A 231 -4.33 18.93 15.85
CA ASN A 231 -3.51 19.94 16.51
C ASN A 231 -3.76 21.34 15.90
N ALA A 232 -4.01 21.44 14.59
CA ALA A 232 -4.36 22.69 13.90
C ALA A 232 -5.80 23.18 14.15
N ARG A 233 -6.67 22.32 14.71
CA ARG A 233 -8.04 22.65 15.14
C ARG A 233 -8.09 23.08 16.62
N GLU A 234 -7.22 22.52 17.46
CA GLU A 234 -7.13 22.82 18.89
C GLU A 234 -6.30 24.07 19.20
N LYS A 235 -5.21 24.31 18.44
CA LYS A 235 -4.31 25.46 18.66
C LYS A 235 -4.83 26.73 17.98
N LEU A 236 -4.51 27.88 18.58
CA LEU A 236 -4.85 29.18 18.01
C LEU A 236 -3.83 29.55 16.93
N ILE A 237 -4.27 29.63 15.68
CA ILE A 237 -3.43 29.94 14.51
C ILE A 237 -3.72 31.38 14.06
N VAL A 238 -2.72 32.27 14.21
CA VAL A 238 -2.82 33.71 13.90
C VAL A 238 -2.02 34.02 12.63
N TYR A 239 -2.66 34.60 11.63
CA TYR A 239 -1.99 35.07 10.41
C TYR A 239 -1.23 36.37 10.70
N ASN A 240 0.06 36.43 10.35
CA ASN A 240 0.92 37.56 10.71
C ASN A 240 1.01 38.68 9.66
N GLY A 241 0.28 38.55 8.54
CA GLY A 241 0.29 39.54 7.45
C GLY A 241 1.40 39.35 6.41
N GLU A 242 2.52 38.71 6.80
CA GLU A 242 3.72 38.50 5.98
C GLU A 242 3.73 37.14 5.25
N GLY A 243 2.60 36.44 5.21
CA GLY A 243 2.46 35.14 4.52
C GLY A 243 2.63 33.90 5.41
N ASN A 244 2.93 34.09 6.70
CA ASN A 244 3.14 33.02 7.68
C ASN A 244 2.06 33.02 8.77
N TYR A 245 1.95 31.91 9.49
CA TYR A 245 1.06 31.78 10.65
C TYR A 245 1.85 31.50 11.92
N HIS A 246 1.52 32.22 12.99
CA HIS A 246 2.00 31.90 14.34
C HIS A 246 1.01 30.98 15.04
N ILE A 247 1.53 29.90 15.61
CA ILE A 247 0.80 28.97 16.46
C ILE A 247 0.96 29.44 17.90
N ILE A 248 -0.15 29.70 18.57
CA ILE A 248 -0.21 30.03 19.99
C ILE A 248 -0.67 28.76 20.73
N ASP A 249 0.14 28.35 21.71
CA ASP A 249 0.04 27.09 22.46
C ASP A 249 0.28 27.39 23.95
N SER A 250 -0.29 26.60 24.87
CA SER A 250 -0.16 26.85 26.32
C SER A 250 1.23 26.55 26.88
N ASN A 251 2.07 25.86 26.11
CA ASN A 251 3.30 25.23 26.58
C ASN A 251 4.60 25.89 26.06
N ASP A 252 4.53 27.11 25.49
CA ASP A 252 5.66 27.82 24.85
C ASP A 252 6.48 26.93 23.89
N THR A 253 5.78 26.10 23.11
CA THR A 253 6.40 25.17 22.15
C THR A 253 6.90 25.93 20.93
N TYR A 254 8.17 25.72 20.54
CA TYR A 254 8.71 26.29 19.31
C TYR A 254 8.40 25.37 18.13
N TYR A 255 8.13 25.94 16.95
CA TYR A 255 7.75 25.20 15.75
C TYR A 255 8.66 25.57 14.59
N ILE A 256 9.18 24.56 13.90
CA ILE A 256 9.83 24.73 12.59
C ILE A 256 8.73 24.73 11.53
N SER A 257 8.53 25.87 10.86
CA SER A 257 7.52 26.05 9.83
C SER A 257 8.05 25.70 8.43
N GLN A 258 7.30 24.90 7.68
CA GLN A 258 7.54 24.59 6.27
C GLN A 258 6.28 24.89 5.43
N ARG A 259 6.48 25.30 4.19
CA ARG A 259 5.41 25.57 3.21
C ARG A 259 5.82 25.13 1.81
N ALA A 260 4.90 24.48 1.11
CA ALA A 260 5.01 24.13 -0.31
C ALA A 260 3.63 24.17 -0.97
N GLN A 261 3.60 24.19 -2.29
CA GLN A 261 2.37 23.91 -3.05
C GLN A 261 2.15 22.39 -3.09
N VAL A 262 0.90 21.94 -3.19
CA VAL A 262 0.62 20.51 -3.39
C VAL A 262 1.19 20.07 -4.75
N PRO A 263 1.95 18.96 -4.82
CA PRO A 263 2.58 18.51 -6.07
C PRO A 263 1.56 18.32 -7.20
N ASN A 264 1.84 18.93 -8.36
CA ASN A 264 0.97 19.01 -9.54
C ASN A 264 -0.35 19.80 -9.36
N HIS A 265 -0.64 20.31 -8.15
CA HIS A 265 -1.91 20.98 -7.80
C HIS A 265 -1.66 22.39 -7.22
N PRO A 266 -1.18 23.36 -8.04
CA PRO A 266 -0.69 24.67 -7.59
C PRO A 266 -1.77 25.59 -6.99
N LEU A 267 -3.03 25.17 -6.99
CA LEU A 267 -4.14 25.86 -6.32
C LEU A 267 -4.11 25.69 -4.79
N PHE A 268 -3.35 24.72 -4.26
CA PHE A 268 -3.35 24.38 -2.85
C PHE A 268 -1.96 24.55 -2.23
N ASP A 269 -1.91 25.25 -1.09
CA ASP A 269 -0.74 25.40 -0.24
C ASP A 269 -0.83 24.43 0.95
N ILE A 270 0.30 23.77 1.25
CA ILE A 270 0.51 22.97 2.46
C ILE A 270 1.25 23.82 3.47
N TYR A 271 0.71 23.93 4.68
CA TYR A 271 1.37 24.55 5.82
C TYR A 271 1.62 23.51 6.91
N PHE A 272 2.90 23.29 7.23
CA PHE A 272 3.35 22.29 8.19
C PHE A 272 4.23 22.93 9.26
N TYR A 273 4.00 22.55 10.51
CA TYR A 273 4.74 23.07 11.66
C TYR A 273 5.14 21.90 12.55
N TYR A 274 6.45 21.63 12.59
CA TYR A 274 7.04 20.54 13.35
C TYR A 274 7.40 21.01 14.77
N PRO A 275 6.90 20.35 15.84
CA PRO A 275 7.18 20.75 17.21
C PRO A 275 8.62 20.39 17.60
N THR A 276 9.44 21.41 17.88
CA THR A 276 10.63 21.22 18.71
C THR A 276 10.22 21.49 20.15
N GLY A 277 10.36 20.51 21.03
CA GLY A 277 10.07 20.67 22.45
C GLY A 277 10.82 21.87 23.05
N SER A 278 10.35 22.38 24.20
CA SER A 278 10.96 23.57 24.80
C SER A 278 12.46 23.39 24.99
N PHE A 279 13.26 24.24 24.34
CA PHE A 279 14.73 24.22 24.33
C PHE A 279 15.39 24.44 25.71
N PHE A 280 14.58 24.51 26.78
CA PHE A 280 15.00 24.84 28.13
C PHE A 280 14.34 23.87 29.13
N SER A 281 14.78 22.61 29.10
CA SER A 281 14.42 21.68 30.18
C SER A 281 15.06 22.12 31.50
N THR A 282 14.55 21.63 32.62
CA THR A 282 15.11 21.95 33.94
C THR A 282 16.57 21.51 34.08
N ALA A 283 17.01 20.49 33.31
CA ALA A 283 18.40 20.03 33.30
C ALA A 283 19.35 21.10 32.69
N ASP A 284 18.93 21.77 31.62
CA ASP A 284 19.77 22.74 30.90
C ASP A 284 20.09 23.98 31.76
N LYS A 285 19.16 24.38 32.64
CA LYS A 285 19.40 25.48 33.60
C LYS A 285 20.59 25.21 34.52
N TYR A 286 20.81 23.97 34.95
CA TYR A 286 21.99 23.60 35.75
C TYR A 286 23.29 23.63 34.92
N VAL A 287 23.21 23.32 33.62
CA VAL A 287 24.34 23.44 32.67
C VAL A 287 24.72 24.91 32.47
N TYR A 288 23.76 25.80 32.25
CA TYR A 288 24.02 27.25 32.13
C TYR A 288 24.64 27.86 33.39
N ILE A 289 24.20 27.48 34.59
CA ILE A 289 24.81 27.93 35.86
C ILE A 289 26.27 27.45 35.95
N SER A 290 26.53 26.20 35.57
CA SER A 290 27.89 25.62 35.55
C SER A 290 28.80 26.34 34.54
N PHE A 291 28.26 26.71 33.38
CA PHE A 291 28.97 27.47 32.34
C PHE A 291 29.28 28.91 32.77
N ALA A 292 28.33 29.61 33.39
CA ALA A 292 28.55 30.95 33.95
C ALA A 292 29.66 30.96 35.02
N PHE A 293 29.73 29.90 35.84
CA PHE A 293 30.81 29.71 36.81
C PHE A 293 32.19 29.52 36.12
N ILE A 294 32.25 28.72 35.06
CA ILE A 294 33.48 28.53 34.27
C ILE A 294 33.95 29.86 33.63
N ILE A 295 33.03 30.64 33.04
CA ILE A 295 33.35 31.96 32.47
C ILE A 295 33.87 32.91 33.56
N ALA A 296 33.25 32.94 34.74
CA ALA A 296 33.71 33.78 35.85
C ALA A 296 35.15 33.43 36.27
N VAL A 297 35.49 32.14 36.36
CA VAL A 297 36.86 31.66 36.63
C VAL A 297 37.82 32.07 35.51
N LEU A 298 37.44 31.93 34.25
CA LEU A 298 38.24 32.35 33.09
C LEU A 298 38.51 33.87 33.07
N VAL A 299 37.51 34.69 33.38
CA VAL A 299 37.66 36.16 33.46
C VAL A 299 38.61 36.57 34.59
N VAL A 300 38.55 35.89 35.75
CA VAL A 300 39.50 36.13 36.85
C VAL A 300 40.93 35.75 36.46
N LEU A 301 41.12 34.58 35.84
CA LEU A 301 42.44 34.13 35.34
C LEU A 301 42.99 35.07 34.26
N TYR A 302 42.13 35.53 33.33
CA TYR A 302 42.49 36.48 32.28
C TYR A 302 42.86 37.86 32.87
N ALA A 303 42.10 38.37 33.84
CA ALA A 303 42.41 39.63 34.51
C ALA A 303 43.79 39.58 35.21
N ILE A 304 44.13 38.45 35.83
CA ILE A 304 45.46 38.21 36.41
C ILE A 304 46.53 38.21 35.30
N SER A 305 46.31 37.51 34.17
CA SER A 305 47.30 37.47 33.08
C SER A 305 47.50 38.82 32.37
N VAL A 306 46.42 39.59 32.14
CA VAL A 306 46.49 40.92 31.51
C VAL A 306 47.22 41.92 32.41
N ARG A 307 47.05 41.82 33.73
CA ARG A 307 47.78 42.67 34.70
C ARG A 307 49.28 42.41 34.67
N ILE A 308 49.70 41.18 34.35
CA ILE A 308 51.11 40.80 34.13
C ILE A 308 51.60 41.28 32.75
N LEU A 309 50.78 41.16 31.70
CA LEU A 309 51.15 41.53 30.31
C LEU A 309 51.22 43.05 30.07
N ARG A 310 50.31 43.85 30.63
CA ARG A 310 50.32 45.32 30.49
C ARG A 310 51.57 45.97 31.08
N GLY A 311 52.26 45.30 32.01
CA GLY A 311 53.56 45.73 32.53
C GLY A 311 54.73 45.57 31.54
N GLN A 312 54.52 44.96 30.36
CA GLN A 312 55.57 44.72 29.36
C GLN A 312 55.26 45.24 27.94
N PHE A 313 54.04 45.74 27.67
CA PHE A 313 53.59 46.06 26.31
C PHE A 313 53.69 47.56 25.92
N SER A 314 54.16 48.45 26.79
CA SER A 314 54.28 49.89 26.47
C SER A 314 55.48 50.25 25.58
N GLU A 315 56.34 49.28 25.24
CA GLU A 315 57.55 49.51 24.44
C GLU A 315 57.34 49.31 22.93
N MET A 316 56.17 48.81 22.48
CA MET A 316 55.99 48.27 21.12
C MET A 316 54.85 48.91 20.32
N THR A 317 54.63 50.22 20.49
CA THR A 317 53.53 50.96 19.84
C THR A 317 54.01 52.21 19.09
N SER A 318 55.03 52.06 18.25
CA SER A 318 55.61 53.16 17.45
C SER A 318 55.87 52.81 15.97
N LEU A 319 55.34 51.69 15.47
CA LEU A 319 55.76 51.10 14.18
C LEU A 319 54.63 50.75 13.19
N VAL A 320 53.36 51.06 13.48
CA VAL A 320 52.20 50.63 12.65
C VAL A 320 51.21 51.78 12.39
N THR A 321 51.70 53.00 12.18
CA THR A 321 50.90 54.17 11.77
C THR A 321 51.53 54.91 10.60
N ALA A 322 51.84 54.14 9.54
CA ALA A 322 52.16 54.66 8.21
C ALA A 322 51.89 53.57 7.17
N LEU A 323 50.67 53.53 6.60
CA LEU A 323 50.28 52.99 5.27
C LEU A 323 48.73 52.89 5.13
N GLU A 324 48.10 54.01 4.78
CA GLU A 324 46.73 54.10 4.21
C GLU A 324 46.75 55.14 3.07
N PHE A 325 45.69 55.21 2.23
CA PHE A 325 45.48 55.99 0.96
C PHE A 325 45.97 55.26 -0.32
N LEU A 326 45.24 55.11 -1.46
CA LEU A 326 43.96 55.64 -2.03
C LEU A 326 43.30 54.69 -3.10
N PRO A 327 42.05 54.95 -3.58
CA PRO A 327 41.28 54.20 -4.63
C PRO A 327 40.93 54.99 -5.95
N ASP A 328 40.28 54.36 -6.97
CA ASP A 328 39.32 54.89 -8.02
C ASP A 328 39.15 53.92 -9.26
N SER A 329 38.29 54.06 -10.31
CA SER A 329 36.86 54.46 -10.52
C SER A 329 36.35 54.27 -12.01
N ALA A 330 35.01 54.27 -12.29
CA ALA A 330 34.27 54.62 -13.56
C ALA A 330 34.38 53.74 -14.88
N ASP A 331 33.46 53.68 -15.89
CA ASP A 331 31.98 53.92 -16.05
C ASP A 331 31.31 53.33 -17.38
N GLU A 332 30.05 53.67 -17.70
CA GLU A 332 29.01 53.14 -18.66
C GLU A 332 28.96 53.49 -20.21
N ASN A 333 28.05 52.78 -20.97
CA ASN A 333 26.92 53.28 -21.87
C ASN A 333 26.78 53.06 -23.44
N GLN A 334 25.63 52.47 -23.88
CA GLN A 334 24.59 52.78 -24.96
C GLN A 334 24.91 53.25 -26.44
N ALA A 335 24.05 53.23 -27.51
CA ALA A 335 22.79 52.53 -27.95
C ALA A 335 22.31 52.95 -29.42
N LEU A 336 21.10 52.53 -29.91
CA LEU A 336 20.28 53.00 -31.11
C LEU A 336 20.53 52.32 -32.52
N LYS A 337 19.65 52.24 -33.58
CA LYS A 337 18.22 52.67 -33.87
C LYS A 337 17.52 51.89 -35.06
N ILE A 338 16.25 52.25 -35.37
CA ILE A 338 15.12 51.60 -36.11
C ILE A 338 15.06 51.87 -37.66
N HIS A 339 14.16 51.15 -38.41
CA HIS A 339 13.30 51.52 -39.59
C HIS A 339 13.48 50.74 -40.93
N ASP A 340 12.47 50.47 -41.81
CA ASP A 340 11.00 50.23 -41.70
C ASP A 340 10.30 49.75 -43.03
N GLY A 341 9.01 49.30 -42.97
CA GLY A 341 7.93 49.35 -44.03
C GLY A 341 7.94 48.54 -45.36
N ASP A 342 6.92 47.69 -45.61
CA ASP A 342 5.92 47.79 -46.74
C ASP A 342 5.02 46.53 -46.96
N ALA A 343 3.78 46.74 -47.44
CA ALA A 343 2.68 45.74 -47.41
C ALA A 343 2.54 44.85 -48.67
N LYS A 344 2.32 43.54 -48.47
CA LYS A 344 2.11 42.52 -49.54
C LYS A 344 0.94 41.54 -49.33
N GLU A 345 0.17 41.68 -48.26
CA GLU A 345 -0.55 40.52 -47.68
C GLU A 345 -1.84 40.08 -48.41
N ILE A 346 -2.56 41.00 -49.05
CA ILE A 346 -3.96 40.73 -49.49
C ILE A 346 -4.07 39.80 -50.72
N ILE A 347 -3.01 39.67 -51.54
CA ILE A 347 -2.99 38.73 -52.68
C ILE A 347 -2.55 37.32 -52.25
N SER A 348 -1.68 37.21 -51.23
CA SER A 348 -1.20 35.93 -50.70
C SER A 348 -2.34 35.08 -50.12
N ILE A 349 -3.19 35.71 -49.30
CA ILE A 349 -4.26 35.05 -48.53
C ILE A 349 -5.26 34.30 -49.43
N LYS A 350 -5.51 34.79 -50.65
CA LYS A 350 -6.55 34.21 -51.53
C LYS A 350 -6.15 32.90 -52.20
N ASN A 351 -4.85 32.69 -52.43
CA ASN A 351 -4.34 31.42 -52.99
C ASN A 351 -4.12 30.37 -51.89
N SER A 352 -3.65 30.77 -50.70
CA SER A 352 -3.40 29.84 -49.60
C SER A 352 -4.66 29.09 -49.12
N ILE A 353 -5.84 29.71 -49.22
CA ILE A 353 -7.13 29.09 -48.83
C ILE A 353 -7.51 27.91 -49.74
N ALA A 354 -7.07 27.89 -51.00
CA ALA A 354 -7.34 26.79 -51.93
C ALA A 354 -6.45 25.57 -51.65
N GLU A 355 -5.17 25.79 -51.32
CA GLU A 355 -4.22 24.72 -50.98
C GLU A 355 -4.52 24.08 -49.61
N MET A 356 -4.91 24.89 -48.61
CA MET A 356 -5.26 24.38 -47.27
C MET A 356 -6.38 23.33 -47.32
N LYS A 357 -7.40 23.54 -48.15
CA LYS A 357 -8.60 22.68 -48.18
C LYS A 357 -8.35 21.28 -48.78
N GLY A 358 -7.34 21.15 -49.64
CA GLY A 358 -6.86 19.84 -50.11
C GLY A 358 -6.00 19.14 -49.06
N ALA A 359 -5.08 19.88 -48.45
CA ALA A 359 -4.21 19.37 -47.40
C ALA A 359 -4.97 18.89 -46.15
N GLU A 360 -6.11 19.51 -45.82
CA GLU A 360 -6.92 19.18 -44.64
C GLU A 360 -7.57 17.79 -44.72
N ILE A 361 -8.01 17.36 -45.92
CA ILE A 361 -8.59 16.02 -46.13
C ILE A 361 -7.51 14.93 -46.02
N GLU A 362 -6.34 15.16 -46.61
CA GLU A 362 -5.21 14.23 -46.48
C GLU A 362 -4.70 14.19 -45.02
N ARG A 363 -4.63 15.35 -44.35
CA ARG A 363 -4.24 15.48 -42.94
C ARG A 363 -5.23 14.81 -41.99
N SER A 364 -6.53 14.80 -42.29
CA SER A 364 -7.55 14.12 -41.49
C SER A 364 -7.41 12.59 -41.56
N ASN A 365 -7.21 12.03 -42.76
CA ASN A 365 -6.93 10.60 -42.93
C ASN A 365 -5.58 10.20 -42.29
N LYS A 366 -4.57 11.07 -42.37
CA LYS A 366 -3.32 10.90 -41.61
C LYS A 366 -3.57 10.95 -40.10
N LEU A 367 -4.35 11.90 -39.59
CA LEU A 367 -4.71 12.00 -38.16
C LEU A 367 -5.40 10.71 -37.67
N LEU A 368 -6.34 10.17 -38.44
CA LEU A 368 -7.00 8.90 -38.11
C LEU A 368 -6.02 7.72 -38.07
N SER A 369 -4.96 7.71 -38.89
CA SER A 369 -3.87 6.73 -38.75
C SER A 369 -2.94 7.01 -37.57
N LEU A 370 -2.72 8.28 -37.20
CA LEU A 370 -1.84 8.72 -36.11
C LEU A 370 -2.46 8.55 -34.71
N ILE A 371 -3.79 8.58 -34.61
CA ILE A 371 -4.54 8.37 -33.36
C ILE A 371 -4.78 6.86 -33.10
N SER A 372 -4.78 6.07 -34.17
CA SER A 372 -5.06 4.62 -34.15
C SER A 372 -3.88 3.75 -33.75
N TYR A 373 -2.64 4.19 -34.00
CA TYR A 373 -1.42 3.42 -33.79
C TYR A 373 -0.37 4.21 -33.01
N ASP A 374 0.46 3.50 -32.25
CA ASP A 374 1.65 4.05 -31.64
C ASP A 374 2.76 4.27 -32.68
N GLN A 375 3.32 5.48 -32.75
CA GLN A 375 4.30 5.83 -33.78
C GLN A 375 5.68 5.16 -33.60
N GLU A 376 6.05 4.74 -32.38
CA GLU A 376 7.36 4.15 -32.13
C GLU A 376 7.34 2.62 -32.23
N SER A 377 6.27 1.97 -31.74
CA SER A 377 6.11 0.51 -31.74
C SER A 377 5.26 -0.05 -32.88
N GLY A 378 4.43 0.78 -33.52
CA GLY A 378 3.47 0.35 -34.54
C GLY A 378 2.24 -0.38 -33.98
N PHE A 379 2.07 -0.44 -32.65
CA PHE A 379 0.97 -1.16 -32.00
C PHE A 379 -0.34 -0.38 -32.07
N ILE A 380 -1.47 -1.09 -32.12
CA ILE A 380 -2.81 -0.50 -32.13
C ILE A 380 -3.09 0.13 -30.76
N LYS A 381 -3.50 1.40 -30.74
CA LYS A 381 -3.88 2.12 -29.51
C LYS A 381 -5.39 2.13 -29.25
N ASN A 382 -6.21 1.77 -30.24
CA ASN A 382 -7.66 1.82 -30.12
C ASN A 382 -8.29 0.45 -30.43
N MET A 383 -8.82 -0.20 -29.41
CA MET A 383 -9.41 -1.54 -29.48
C MET A 383 -10.61 -1.63 -30.44
N ALA A 384 -11.33 -0.53 -30.68
CA ALA A 384 -12.45 -0.51 -31.62
C ALA A 384 -12.05 -0.85 -33.07
N ILE A 385 -10.75 -0.74 -33.41
CA ILE A 385 -10.20 -1.18 -34.71
C ILE A 385 -10.16 -2.71 -34.82
N ILE A 386 -10.02 -3.40 -33.69
CA ILE A 386 -10.18 -4.86 -33.62
C ILE A 386 -11.66 -5.22 -33.72
N GLU A 387 -12.50 -4.60 -32.90
CA GLU A 387 -13.93 -4.93 -32.80
C GLU A 387 -14.68 -4.68 -34.12
N SER A 388 -14.34 -3.60 -34.84
CA SER A 388 -14.88 -3.29 -36.17
C SER A 388 -14.21 -4.02 -37.32
N ASN A 389 -13.11 -4.75 -37.08
CA ASN A 389 -12.55 -5.61 -38.12
C ASN A 389 -13.26 -6.96 -38.13
N ASN A 390 -13.76 -7.35 -39.30
CA ASN A 390 -14.41 -8.65 -39.51
C ASN A 390 -13.37 -9.79 -39.64
N ARG A 391 -12.23 -9.71 -38.95
CA ARG A 391 -11.20 -10.77 -38.97
C ARG A 391 -11.56 -11.87 -37.98
N GLN A 392 -11.07 -13.07 -38.30
CA GLN A 392 -10.99 -14.19 -37.37
C GLN A 392 -9.55 -14.31 -36.88
N TYR A 393 -9.42 -14.69 -35.62
CA TYR A 393 -8.17 -14.94 -34.92
C TYR A 393 -8.20 -16.38 -34.39
N LEU A 394 -7.02 -17.02 -34.40
CA LEU A 394 -6.81 -18.41 -34.00
C LEU A 394 -6.50 -18.58 -32.51
N GLY A 395 -6.43 -17.45 -31.79
CA GLY A 395 -6.10 -17.39 -30.37
C GLY A 395 -5.77 -15.96 -29.96
N ALA A 396 -5.73 -15.72 -28.67
CA ALA A 396 -5.36 -14.45 -28.06
C ALA A 396 -4.28 -14.67 -27.00
N GLY A 397 -3.56 -13.62 -26.65
CA GLY A 397 -2.65 -13.61 -25.52
C GLY A 397 -2.38 -12.22 -25.00
N MET A 398 -1.73 -12.14 -23.85
CA MET A 398 -1.50 -10.91 -23.11
C MET A 398 -0.08 -10.95 -22.55
N ILE A 399 0.60 -9.81 -22.58
CA ILE A 399 1.96 -9.62 -22.06
C ILE A 399 1.90 -8.44 -21.09
N LYS A 400 2.35 -8.63 -19.85
CA LYS A 400 2.44 -7.59 -18.82
C LYS A 400 3.86 -7.42 -18.31
N PHE A 401 4.34 -6.18 -18.28
CA PHE A 401 5.61 -5.80 -17.66
C PHE A 401 5.41 -5.45 -16.18
N CYS A 402 6.17 -6.10 -15.30
CA CYS A 402 6.18 -5.86 -13.86
C CYS A 402 7.54 -5.32 -13.40
N GLY A 403 7.55 -4.57 -12.30
CA GLY A 403 8.77 -3.98 -11.72
C GLY A 403 9.26 -2.68 -12.36
N LEU A 404 8.52 -2.13 -13.33
CA LEU A 404 8.83 -0.84 -13.96
C LEU A 404 8.82 0.33 -12.96
N GLU A 405 7.98 0.27 -11.93
CA GLU A 405 7.94 1.26 -10.83
C GLU A 405 9.24 1.27 -10.03
N SER A 406 9.81 0.09 -9.74
CA SER A 406 11.09 -0.02 -9.04
C SER A 406 12.25 0.47 -9.90
N LEU A 407 12.18 0.24 -11.21
CA LEU A 407 13.14 0.79 -12.18
C LEU A 407 13.06 2.33 -12.23
N GLU A 408 11.85 2.89 -12.27
CA GLU A 408 11.61 4.33 -12.27
C GLU A 408 12.04 5.01 -10.97
N ALA A 409 11.78 4.40 -9.81
CA ALA A 409 12.18 4.92 -8.51
C ALA A 409 13.70 4.98 -8.31
N VAL A 410 14.47 4.12 -8.99
CA VAL A 410 15.95 4.05 -8.87
C VAL A 410 16.67 4.79 -9.99
N PHE A 411 16.16 4.74 -11.23
CA PHE A 411 16.85 5.24 -12.43
C PHE A 411 16.08 6.34 -13.19
N GLY A 412 14.87 6.70 -12.72
CA GLY A 412 14.05 7.75 -13.31
C GLY A 412 13.21 7.33 -14.52
N VAL A 413 12.30 8.23 -14.90
CA VAL A 413 11.30 8.04 -15.97
C VAL A 413 11.95 7.77 -17.34
N GLU A 414 13.10 8.40 -17.63
CA GLU A 414 13.79 8.22 -18.90
C GLU A 414 14.29 6.77 -19.09
N GLU A 415 14.90 6.18 -18.07
CA GLU A 415 15.44 4.82 -18.16
C GLU A 415 14.31 3.79 -18.25
N ARG A 416 13.22 3.99 -17.49
CA ARG A 416 11.97 3.23 -17.65
C ARG A 416 11.48 3.25 -19.09
N ASN A 417 11.40 4.44 -19.69
CA ASN A 417 10.93 4.59 -21.06
C ASN A 417 11.88 3.94 -22.09
N LYS A 418 13.20 3.99 -21.89
CA LYS A 418 14.18 3.26 -22.73
C LYS A 418 13.94 1.75 -22.67
N VAL A 419 13.76 1.19 -21.48
CA VAL A 419 13.53 -0.25 -21.30
C VAL A 419 12.21 -0.68 -21.94
N VAL A 420 11.11 0.06 -21.72
CA VAL A 420 9.82 -0.22 -22.37
C VAL A 420 9.97 -0.21 -23.89
N LYS A 421 10.69 0.76 -24.49
CA LYS A 421 10.96 0.78 -25.94
C LYS A 421 11.72 -0.47 -26.42
N VAL A 422 12.73 -0.94 -25.67
CA VAL A 422 13.46 -2.17 -26.01
C VAL A 422 12.55 -3.40 -25.96
N LEU A 423 11.70 -3.51 -24.94
CA LEU A 423 10.73 -4.61 -24.81
C LEU A 423 9.66 -4.58 -25.91
N CYS A 424 9.05 -3.42 -26.17
CA CYS A 424 8.11 -3.23 -27.28
C CYS A 424 8.74 -3.62 -28.63
N ARG A 425 10.01 -3.25 -28.87
CA ARG A 425 10.72 -3.66 -30.09
C ARG A 425 10.88 -5.18 -30.19
N ARG A 426 11.27 -5.88 -29.10
CA ARG A 426 11.36 -7.35 -29.06
C ARG A 426 9.99 -8.00 -29.34
N ILE A 427 8.89 -7.44 -28.82
CA ILE A 427 7.52 -7.90 -29.12
C ILE A 427 7.19 -7.67 -30.61
N ALA A 428 7.46 -6.48 -31.15
CA ALA A 428 7.20 -6.17 -32.56
C ALA A 428 7.95 -7.09 -33.52
N GLU A 429 9.27 -7.28 -33.30
CA GLU A 429 10.14 -8.18 -34.07
C GLU A 429 9.62 -9.62 -34.08
N LYS A 430 9.03 -10.08 -32.96
CA LYS A 430 8.60 -11.47 -32.78
C LYS A 430 7.17 -11.76 -33.25
N PHE A 431 6.24 -10.80 -33.10
CA PHE A 431 4.81 -11.05 -33.25
C PHE A 431 4.11 -10.24 -34.36
N ALA A 432 4.66 -9.12 -34.85
CA ALA A 432 3.91 -8.23 -35.76
C ALA A 432 3.51 -8.89 -37.09
N GLN A 433 4.24 -9.91 -37.54
CA GLN A 433 3.92 -10.69 -38.75
C GLN A 433 2.74 -11.66 -38.54
N SER A 434 2.63 -12.29 -37.36
CA SER A 434 1.60 -13.29 -37.05
C SER A 434 0.40 -12.73 -36.28
N CYS A 435 0.52 -11.56 -35.65
CA CYS A 435 -0.45 -11.01 -34.72
C CYS A 435 -0.81 -9.56 -35.00
N ASP A 436 -2.08 -9.19 -34.75
CA ASP A 436 -2.42 -7.80 -34.43
C ASP A 436 -2.05 -7.56 -32.96
N ILE A 437 -1.37 -6.45 -32.64
CA ILE A 437 -0.88 -6.13 -31.29
C ILE A 437 -1.54 -4.83 -30.84
N VAL A 438 -2.16 -4.84 -29.66
CA VAL A 438 -2.90 -3.72 -29.07
C VAL A 438 -2.24 -3.31 -27.75
N THR A 439 -1.95 -2.03 -27.58
CA THR A 439 -1.49 -1.46 -26.31
C THR A 439 -2.71 -1.11 -25.45
N LEU A 440 -2.84 -1.73 -24.28
CA LEU A 440 -3.93 -1.45 -23.33
C LEU A 440 -3.51 -0.43 -22.26
N SER A 441 -2.26 -0.50 -21.81
CA SER A 441 -1.61 0.48 -20.93
C SER A 441 -0.11 0.55 -21.22
N SER A 442 0.65 1.36 -20.47
CA SER A 442 2.12 1.46 -20.60
C SER A 442 2.89 0.18 -20.25
N ASP A 443 2.22 -0.77 -19.62
CA ASP A 443 2.76 -2.03 -19.11
C ASP A 443 1.99 -3.27 -19.61
N LEU A 444 0.88 -3.12 -20.35
CA LEU A 444 0.00 -4.23 -20.76
C LEU A 444 -0.31 -4.21 -22.25
N TYR A 445 -0.05 -5.35 -22.92
CA TYR A 445 -0.16 -5.51 -24.37
C TYR A 445 -0.97 -6.77 -24.69
N PHE A 446 -1.94 -6.63 -25.59
CA PHE A 446 -2.84 -7.68 -26.04
C PHE A 446 -2.47 -8.12 -27.46
N LEU A 447 -2.36 -9.43 -27.68
CA LEU A 447 -1.90 -10.03 -28.93
C LEU A 447 -3.00 -10.93 -29.51
N LEU A 448 -3.34 -10.73 -30.77
CA LEU A 448 -4.38 -11.46 -31.49
C LEU A 448 -3.75 -12.25 -32.64
N CYS A 449 -3.69 -13.57 -32.50
CA CYS A 449 -3.05 -14.46 -33.46
C CYS A 449 -3.87 -14.57 -34.74
N ARG A 450 -3.36 -14.05 -35.86
CA ARG A 450 -3.97 -14.17 -37.19
C ARG A 450 -3.67 -15.53 -37.81
N GLU A 451 -2.45 -16.03 -37.62
CA GLU A 451 -1.93 -17.21 -38.32
C GLU A 451 -1.03 -18.07 -37.42
N ASN A 452 -1.08 -19.40 -37.60
CA ASN A 452 -0.22 -20.39 -36.95
C ASN A 452 -0.21 -20.34 -35.39
N VAL A 453 -1.32 -20.77 -34.78
CA VAL A 453 -1.48 -20.82 -33.32
C VAL A 453 -0.38 -21.59 -32.58
N ARG A 454 0.23 -22.64 -33.18
CA ARG A 454 1.35 -23.38 -32.57
C ARG A 454 2.63 -22.57 -32.50
N ALA A 455 2.94 -21.79 -33.54
CA ALA A 455 4.07 -20.87 -33.51
C ALA A 455 3.82 -19.73 -32.51
N PHE A 456 2.60 -19.19 -32.48
CA PHE A 456 2.19 -18.20 -31.47
C PHE A 456 2.36 -18.72 -30.04
N ALA A 457 1.86 -19.92 -29.74
CA ALA A 457 1.97 -20.59 -28.45
C ALA A 457 3.43 -20.71 -27.97
N ASN A 458 4.31 -21.27 -28.81
CA ASN A 458 5.73 -21.39 -28.48
C ASN A 458 6.41 -20.03 -28.33
N ASN A 459 6.01 -19.04 -29.14
CA ASN A 459 6.60 -17.71 -29.09
C ASN A 459 6.19 -16.92 -27.84
N ILE A 460 4.92 -17.00 -27.40
CA ILE A 460 4.42 -16.29 -26.21
C ILE A 460 4.92 -16.91 -24.91
N ALA A 461 5.05 -18.24 -24.85
CA ALA A 461 5.70 -18.92 -23.72
C ALA A 461 7.16 -18.49 -23.53
N LEU A 462 7.89 -18.17 -24.61
CA LEU A 462 9.30 -17.75 -24.55
C LEU A 462 9.51 -16.26 -24.26
N VAL A 463 8.45 -15.47 -24.06
CA VAL A 463 8.55 -14.01 -23.82
C VAL A 463 9.25 -13.67 -22.51
N GLU A 464 9.23 -14.55 -21.51
CA GLU A 464 10.06 -14.43 -20.29
C GLU A 464 11.56 -14.16 -20.57
N THR A 465 12.07 -14.61 -21.72
CA THR A 465 13.47 -14.37 -22.11
C THR A 465 13.74 -12.92 -22.51
N PHE A 466 12.72 -12.08 -22.69
CA PHE A 466 12.86 -10.71 -23.18
C PHE A 466 13.44 -9.74 -22.13
N GLU A 467 13.50 -10.11 -20.85
CA GLU A 467 14.25 -9.36 -19.83
C GLU A 467 15.76 -9.65 -19.87
N LYS A 468 16.18 -10.79 -20.46
CA LYS A 468 17.58 -11.22 -20.48
C LYS A 468 18.42 -10.22 -21.30
N GLY A 469 19.56 -9.84 -20.71
CA GLY A 469 20.47 -8.84 -21.26
C GLY A 469 20.11 -7.37 -20.98
N LEU A 470 19.03 -7.07 -20.24
CA LEU A 470 18.73 -5.69 -19.81
C LEU A 470 19.55 -5.24 -18.59
N GLY A 471 20.05 -6.18 -17.77
CA GLY A 471 20.85 -5.89 -16.57
C GLY A 471 20.05 -5.59 -15.29
N TYR A 472 18.73 -5.47 -15.37
CA TYR A 472 17.85 -5.24 -14.22
C TYR A 472 17.27 -6.55 -13.69
N ARG A 473 17.40 -6.79 -12.37
CA ARG A 473 16.91 -8.02 -11.71
C ARG A 473 15.41 -8.02 -11.38
N ASN A 474 14.79 -6.84 -11.26
CA ASN A 474 13.44 -6.70 -10.73
C ASN A 474 12.36 -6.57 -11.83
N ILE A 475 12.76 -6.52 -13.10
CA ILE A 475 11.84 -6.51 -14.23
C ILE A 475 11.38 -7.94 -14.47
N ARG A 476 10.06 -8.12 -14.59
CA ARG A 476 9.42 -9.40 -14.92
C ARG A 476 8.42 -9.20 -16.04
N ILE A 477 8.15 -10.26 -16.80
CA ILE A 477 7.23 -10.26 -17.93
C ILE A 477 6.29 -11.46 -17.77
N HIS A 478 5.08 -11.19 -17.29
CA HIS A 478 4.05 -12.22 -17.12
C HIS A 478 3.17 -12.29 -18.37
N ASN A 479 2.87 -13.50 -18.80
CA ASN A 479 2.22 -13.77 -20.08
C ASN A 479 1.02 -14.69 -19.88
N SER A 480 -0.04 -14.50 -20.66
CA SER A 480 -1.16 -15.46 -20.72
C SER A 480 -1.64 -15.67 -22.14
N ALA A 481 -2.23 -16.83 -22.45
CA ALA A 481 -2.77 -17.12 -23.77
C ALA A 481 -4.03 -18.01 -23.73
N ILE A 482 -4.91 -17.84 -24.72
CA ILE A 482 -6.08 -18.68 -24.99
C ILE A 482 -6.00 -19.14 -26.45
N TYR A 483 -6.11 -20.44 -26.71
CA TYR A 483 -6.04 -21.03 -28.06
C TYR A 483 -7.43 -21.40 -28.60
N GLU A 484 -8.32 -20.41 -28.61
CA GLU A 484 -9.70 -20.54 -29.12
C GLU A 484 -9.91 -19.65 -30.35
N PHE A 485 -10.75 -20.10 -31.29
CA PHE A 485 -11.15 -19.30 -32.43
C PHE A 485 -12.08 -18.17 -31.97
N LEU A 486 -11.69 -16.93 -32.26
CA LEU A 486 -12.46 -15.74 -31.90
C LEU A 486 -12.51 -14.74 -33.07
N LYS A 487 -13.55 -13.93 -33.09
CA LYS A 487 -13.68 -12.82 -34.04
C LYS A 487 -13.29 -11.51 -33.37
N GLY A 488 -12.93 -10.50 -34.16
CA GLY A 488 -12.65 -9.14 -33.67
C GLY A 488 -13.72 -8.60 -32.72
N GLU A 489 -15.01 -8.75 -33.08
CA GLU A 489 -16.17 -8.33 -32.27
C GLU A 489 -16.21 -8.89 -30.83
N ALA A 490 -15.59 -10.05 -30.58
CA ALA A 490 -15.58 -10.70 -29.27
C ALA A 490 -14.30 -10.43 -28.46
N ALA A 491 -13.32 -9.72 -29.03
CA ALA A 491 -11.96 -9.64 -28.49
C ALA A 491 -11.89 -8.99 -27.09
N TYR A 492 -12.78 -8.06 -26.75
CA TYR A 492 -12.87 -7.47 -25.41
C TYR A 492 -13.17 -8.53 -24.32
N GLY A 493 -14.01 -9.52 -24.60
CA GLY A 493 -14.28 -10.61 -23.65
C GLY A 493 -13.04 -11.45 -23.32
N TYR A 494 -12.16 -11.64 -24.31
CA TYR A 494 -10.88 -12.33 -24.11
C TYR A 494 -9.85 -11.45 -23.40
N VAL A 495 -9.88 -10.11 -23.60
CA VAL A 495 -9.06 -9.18 -22.82
C VAL A 495 -9.31 -9.33 -21.32
N GLU A 496 -10.58 -9.38 -20.90
CA GLU A 496 -10.92 -9.54 -19.48
C GLU A 496 -10.52 -10.94 -18.95
N LYS A 497 -10.79 -12.02 -19.68
CA LYS A 497 -10.32 -13.38 -19.31
C LYS A 497 -8.80 -13.44 -19.09
N LEU A 498 -8.02 -12.86 -20.01
CA LEU A 498 -6.56 -12.88 -19.96
C LEU A 498 -6.00 -11.93 -18.89
N LYS A 499 -6.65 -10.79 -18.61
CA LYS A 499 -6.35 -9.92 -17.46
C LYS A 499 -6.56 -10.65 -16.14
N LEU A 500 -7.66 -11.40 -15.99
CA LEU A 500 -7.95 -12.18 -14.79
C LEU A 500 -6.83 -13.21 -14.54
N ALA A 501 -6.40 -13.94 -15.57
CA ALA A 501 -5.26 -14.85 -15.47
C ALA A 501 -3.93 -14.16 -15.13
N LEU A 502 -3.63 -12.98 -15.68
CA LEU A 502 -2.45 -12.23 -15.26
C LEU A 502 -2.56 -11.67 -13.83
N SER A 503 -3.78 -11.53 -13.29
CA SER A 503 -4.00 -11.07 -11.92
C SER A 503 -3.76 -12.14 -10.85
N SER A 504 -3.82 -13.44 -11.22
CA SER A 504 -3.50 -14.54 -10.29
C SER A 504 -2.00 -14.74 -10.08
N ILE A 505 -1.15 -14.25 -10.99
CA ILE A 505 0.34 -14.29 -10.89
C ILE A 505 0.88 -13.26 -9.87
N ARG A 506 0.07 -12.88 -8.88
CA ARG A 506 0.39 -11.78 -7.96
C ARG A 506 1.65 -12.11 -7.15
N ASN A 507 2.56 -11.13 -7.06
CA ASN A 507 3.80 -11.19 -6.27
C ASN A 507 4.84 -12.27 -6.67
N HIS A 508 4.64 -13.03 -7.75
CA HIS A 508 5.60 -14.04 -8.18
C HIS A 508 6.99 -13.43 -8.48
N MET A 509 8.06 -14.06 -7.97
CA MET A 509 9.44 -13.55 -8.07
C MET A 509 10.05 -13.68 -9.48
N PHE A 510 9.43 -14.47 -10.35
CA PHE A 510 9.90 -14.72 -11.71
C PHE A 510 8.80 -14.43 -12.73
N SER A 511 9.23 -14.15 -13.96
CA SER A 511 8.36 -14.17 -15.14
C SER A 511 7.64 -15.52 -15.25
N GLU A 512 6.39 -15.51 -15.70
CA GLU A 512 5.53 -16.69 -15.73
C GLU A 512 4.61 -16.65 -16.95
N PHE A 513 4.21 -17.82 -17.44
CA PHE A 513 3.28 -17.98 -18.56
C PHE A 513 2.12 -18.90 -18.18
N ILE A 514 0.89 -18.39 -18.26
CA ILE A 514 -0.33 -19.18 -18.06
C ILE A 514 -1.00 -19.46 -19.40
N LEU A 515 -1.13 -20.75 -19.74
CA LEU A 515 -2.09 -21.19 -20.74
C LEU A 515 -3.48 -21.26 -20.09
N CYS A 516 -4.39 -20.44 -20.57
CA CYS A 516 -5.78 -20.40 -20.13
C CYS A 516 -6.61 -21.33 -21.01
N ASP A 517 -6.77 -22.57 -20.55
CA ASP A 517 -7.91 -23.41 -20.94
C ASP A 517 -9.12 -23.13 -20.01
N ASN A 518 -10.23 -23.82 -20.24
CA ASN A 518 -11.45 -23.62 -19.45
C ASN A 518 -11.27 -24.06 -17.99
N ASP A 519 -10.48 -25.09 -17.72
CA ASP A 519 -10.26 -25.58 -16.36
C ASP A 519 -9.40 -24.60 -15.54
N LYS A 520 -8.34 -24.04 -16.14
CA LYS A 520 -7.52 -23.02 -15.49
C LYS A 520 -8.28 -21.70 -15.28
N LEU A 521 -9.14 -21.31 -16.22
CA LEU A 521 -10.02 -20.14 -16.04
C LEU A 521 -11.03 -20.36 -14.90
N ASN A 522 -11.65 -21.54 -14.81
CA ASN A 522 -12.55 -21.89 -13.70
C ASN A 522 -11.82 -21.84 -12.34
N GLU A 523 -10.58 -22.33 -12.27
CA GLU A 523 -9.73 -22.27 -11.07
C GLU A 523 -9.47 -20.81 -10.64
N ILE A 524 -9.11 -19.94 -11.58
CA ILE A 524 -8.87 -18.50 -11.34
C ILE A 524 -10.16 -17.80 -10.87
N GLU A 525 -11.31 -18.07 -11.52
CA GLU A 525 -12.60 -17.52 -11.12
C GLU A 525 -13.01 -17.96 -9.72
N GLU A 526 -12.75 -19.22 -9.35
CA GLU A 526 -12.97 -19.74 -8.00
C GLU A 526 -12.06 -19.05 -6.97
N ASN A 527 -10.77 -18.87 -7.27
CA ASN A 527 -9.83 -18.16 -6.38
C ASN A 527 -10.29 -16.72 -6.10
N ILE A 528 -10.80 -16.04 -7.13
CA ILE A 528 -11.34 -14.67 -7.04
C ILE A 528 -12.67 -14.66 -6.27
N TRP A 529 -13.53 -15.66 -6.47
CA TRP A 529 -14.77 -15.81 -5.70
C TRP A 529 -14.47 -16.04 -4.22
N ILE A 530 -13.50 -16.90 -3.90
CA ILE A 530 -13.03 -17.17 -2.53
C ILE A 530 -12.52 -15.87 -1.88
N SER A 531 -11.60 -15.18 -2.56
CA SER A 531 -11.02 -13.90 -2.10
C SER A 531 -12.07 -12.85 -1.75
N ARG A 532 -13.19 -12.83 -2.48
CA ARG A 532 -14.30 -11.87 -2.29
C ARG A 532 -15.26 -12.30 -1.18
N ASN A 533 -15.49 -13.60 -1.01
CA ASN A 533 -16.55 -14.12 -0.15
C ASN A 533 -16.09 -14.58 1.24
N ILE A 534 -14.80 -14.86 1.47
CA ILE A 534 -14.33 -15.43 2.74
C ILE A 534 -14.73 -14.61 3.98
N ARG A 535 -14.68 -13.27 3.89
CA ARG A 535 -15.13 -12.35 4.96
C ARG A 535 -16.65 -12.36 5.18
N ARG A 536 -17.43 -12.69 4.15
CA ARG A 536 -18.90 -12.83 4.22
C ARG A 536 -19.26 -14.19 4.83
N ALA A 537 -18.61 -15.26 4.38
CA ALA A 537 -18.75 -16.62 4.90
C ALA A 537 -18.58 -16.71 6.42
N MET A 538 -17.58 -16.01 6.99
CA MET A 538 -17.37 -15.91 8.44
C MET A 538 -18.55 -15.30 9.21
N LYS A 539 -19.30 -14.39 8.58
CA LYS A 539 -20.44 -13.68 9.20
C LYS A 539 -21.77 -14.37 8.98
N GLU A 540 -21.88 -15.13 7.89
CA GLU A 540 -23.10 -15.85 7.51
C GLU A 540 -23.13 -17.29 8.05
N GLY A 541 -22.03 -17.75 8.68
CA GLY A 541 -21.95 -19.08 9.30
C GLY A 541 -21.60 -20.20 8.31
N GLU A 542 -21.14 -19.86 7.10
CA GLU A 542 -20.64 -20.84 6.12
C GLU A 542 -19.29 -21.45 6.53
N LEU A 543 -18.54 -20.74 7.40
CA LEU A 543 -17.30 -21.21 8.01
C LEU A 543 -17.58 -21.74 9.42
N PHE A 544 -17.08 -22.94 9.71
CA PHE A 544 -17.20 -23.61 11.02
C PHE A 544 -15.97 -24.46 11.32
N LEU A 545 -15.83 -24.92 12.56
CA LEU A 545 -14.76 -25.81 12.99
C LEU A 545 -15.27 -27.25 13.16
N VAL A 546 -14.39 -28.20 12.88
CA VAL A 546 -14.53 -29.61 13.26
C VAL A 546 -13.24 -30.05 13.94
N TYR A 547 -13.32 -31.06 14.79
CA TYR A 547 -12.20 -31.50 15.61
C TYR A 547 -11.86 -32.94 15.31
N GLN A 548 -10.59 -33.23 15.05
CA GLN A 548 -10.10 -34.59 14.84
C GLN A 548 -9.26 -35.04 16.05
N PRO A 549 -9.53 -36.23 16.64
CA PRO A 549 -8.77 -36.67 17.79
C PRO A 549 -7.37 -37.14 17.42
N ILE A 550 -6.41 -36.73 18.26
CA ILE A 550 -5.07 -37.30 18.35
C ILE A 550 -5.13 -38.39 19.43
N VAL A 551 -4.67 -39.61 19.11
CA VAL A 551 -4.78 -40.78 19.99
C VAL A 551 -3.44 -41.43 20.27
N ASP A 552 -3.32 -42.10 21.41
CA ASP A 552 -2.31 -43.12 21.64
C ASP A 552 -2.71 -44.42 20.90
N ILE A 553 -1.84 -44.92 20.02
CA ILE A 553 -2.17 -46.04 19.12
C ILE A 553 -2.44 -47.34 19.91
N GLY A 554 -1.70 -47.56 21.01
CA GLY A 554 -1.75 -48.79 21.79
C GLY A 554 -2.98 -48.90 22.70
N SER A 555 -3.33 -47.82 23.39
CA SER A 555 -4.46 -47.74 24.34
C SER A 555 -5.76 -47.25 23.69
N GLN A 556 -5.67 -46.55 22.55
CA GLN A 556 -6.77 -45.83 21.90
C GLN A 556 -7.38 -44.71 22.78
N GLU A 557 -6.65 -44.24 23.79
CA GLU A 557 -7.02 -43.05 24.55
C GLU A 557 -6.81 -41.78 23.72
N ILE A 558 -7.73 -40.83 23.85
CA ILE A 558 -7.62 -39.52 23.18
C ILE A 558 -6.69 -38.62 23.99
N LEU A 559 -5.61 -38.18 23.35
CA LEU A 559 -4.57 -37.31 23.91
C LEU A 559 -4.84 -35.82 23.64
N GLY A 560 -5.58 -35.52 22.58
CA GLY A 560 -5.89 -34.16 22.19
C GLY A 560 -6.85 -34.10 21.01
N ALA A 561 -7.08 -32.91 20.48
CA ALA A 561 -7.85 -32.71 19.25
C ALA A 561 -7.32 -31.54 18.43
N GLU A 562 -7.23 -31.73 17.12
CA GLU A 562 -6.89 -30.66 16.18
C GLU A 562 -8.14 -29.91 15.69
N ALA A 563 -8.11 -28.58 15.81
CA ALA A 563 -9.15 -27.67 15.32
C ALA A 563 -9.00 -27.39 13.83
N LEU A 564 -9.88 -27.98 13.03
CA LEU A 564 -9.84 -27.99 11.57
C LEU A 564 -10.96 -27.12 10.98
N CYS A 565 -10.59 -26.03 10.30
CA CYS A 565 -11.55 -25.12 9.68
C CYS A 565 -12.20 -25.73 8.43
N ARG A 566 -13.50 -25.50 8.23
CA ARG A 566 -14.30 -25.99 7.10
C ARG A 566 -15.17 -24.87 6.55
N TRP A 567 -15.29 -24.80 5.23
CA TRP A 567 -16.19 -23.87 4.53
C TRP A 567 -17.16 -24.66 3.66
N VAL A 568 -18.45 -24.50 3.93
CA VAL A 568 -19.54 -24.98 3.07
C VAL A 568 -20.38 -23.78 2.66
N SER A 569 -20.30 -23.40 1.38
CA SER A 569 -21.08 -22.29 0.84
C SER A 569 -22.39 -22.77 0.22
N GLU A 570 -23.45 -21.97 0.35
CA GLU A 570 -24.73 -22.23 -0.33
C GLU A 570 -24.59 -22.21 -1.88
N GLU A 571 -23.67 -21.39 -2.41
CA GLU A 571 -23.49 -21.22 -3.87
C GLU A 571 -22.57 -22.31 -4.47
N ARG A 572 -21.53 -22.72 -3.75
CA ARG A 572 -20.43 -23.56 -4.28
C ARG A 572 -20.22 -24.89 -3.55
N GLY A 573 -20.95 -25.15 -2.47
CA GLY A 573 -20.75 -26.35 -1.65
C GLY A 573 -19.44 -26.31 -0.87
N ASN A 574 -18.79 -27.47 -0.72
CA ASN A 574 -17.58 -27.62 0.07
C ASN A 574 -16.39 -26.94 -0.63
N ILE A 575 -15.73 -25.99 0.06
CA ILE A 575 -14.53 -25.31 -0.43
C ILE A 575 -13.33 -25.82 0.37
N SER A 576 -12.26 -26.21 -0.34
CA SER A 576 -11.09 -26.84 0.27
C SER A 576 -10.34 -25.89 1.21
N PRO A 577 -10.00 -26.30 2.45
CA PRO A 577 -9.14 -25.55 3.37
C PRO A 577 -7.80 -25.15 2.75
N LEU A 578 -7.12 -26.09 2.08
CA LEU A 578 -5.87 -25.84 1.35
C LEU A 578 -6.00 -24.71 0.33
N LYS A 579 -7.20 -24.49 -0.23
CA LYS A 579 -7.46 -23.44 -1.20
C LYS A 579 -7.75 -22.10 -0.53
N PHE A 580 -8.67 -22.05 0.44
CA PHE A 580 -9.08 -20.78 1.04
C PHE A 580 -8.07 -20.23 2.06
N ILE A 581 -7.29 -21.09 2.73
CA ILE A 581 -6.26 -20.65 3.69
C ILE A 581 -5.10 -19.98 2.94
N SER A 582 -4.53 -20.60 1.90
CA SER A 582 -3.48 -19.98 1.10
C SER A 582 -3.93 -18.68 0.43
N ILE A 583 -5.18 -18.62 -0.07
CA ILE A 583 -5.75 -17.37 -0.59
C ILE A 583 -5.88 -16.32 0.52
N ALA A 584 -6.25 -16.70 1.76
CA ALA A 584 -6.29 -15.77 2.89
C ALA A 584 -4.90 -15.24 3.25
N GLU A 585 -3.85 -16.05 3.15
CA GLU A 585 -2.46 -15.63 3.32
C GLU A 585 -2.03 -14.64 2.23
N ASP A 586 -2.22 -14.98 0.96
CA ASP A 586 -1.84 -14.17 -0.20
C ASP A 586 -2.46 -12.77 -0.21
N ILE A 587 -3.71 -12.65 0.27
CA ILE A 587 -4.42 -11.36 0.34
C ILE A 587 -4.27 -10.65 1.70
N GLY A 588 -3.52 -11.23 2.65
CA GLY A 588 -3.31 -10.68 4.00
C GLY A 588 -4.53 -10.78 4.93
N PHE A 589 -5.51 -11.61 4.60
CA PHE A 589 -6.71 -11.85 5.40
C PHE A 589 -6.54 -12.97 6.45
N ILE A 590 -5.45 -13.74 6.39
CA ILE A 590 -5.14 -14.81 7.35
C ILE A 590 -5.15 -14.33 8.81
N ASN A 591 -4.78 -13.07 9.07
CA ASN A 591 -4.88 -12.49 10.42
C ASN A 591 -6.34 -12.36 10.92
N GLU A 592 -7.30 -11.99 10.06
CA GLU A 592 -8.71 -11.90 10.44
C GLU A 592 -9.33 -13.30 10.57
N LEU A 593 -9.04 -14.20 9.62
CA LEU A 593 -9.51 -15.60 9.64
C LEU A 593 -8.97 -16.37 10.86
N GLY A 594 -7.65 -16.31 11.08
CA GLY A 594 -6.98 -17.05 12.14
C GLY A 594 -7.41 -16.58 13.54
N ASN A 595 -7.61 -15.27 13.76
CA ASN A 595 -8.18 -14.78 15.02
C ASN A 595 -9.56 -15.41 15.31
N TRP A 596 -10.43 -15.51 14.29
CA TRP A 596 -11.75 -16.14 14.43
C TRP A 596 -11.66 -17.66 14.66
N ILE A 597 -10.74 -18.36 13.98
CA ILE A 597 -10.46 -19.79 14.23
C ILE A 597 -10.05 -20.00 15.69
N ILE A 598 -9.08 -19.21 16.17
CA ILE A 598 -8.57 -19.30 17.55
C ILE A 598 -9.68 -19.02 18.57
N GLU A 599 -10.41 -17.92 18.42
CA GLU A 599 -11.49 -17.53 19.34
C GLU A 599 -12.60 -18.60 19.40
N THR A 600 -13.02 -19.09 18.24
CA THR A 600 -14.06 -20.15 18.12
C THR A 600 -13.57 -21.46 18.74
N ALA A 601 -12.34 -21.90 18.40
CA ALA A 601 -11.77 -23.15 18.90
C ALA A 601 -11.63 -23.15 20.43
N MET A 602 -11.12 -22.06 21.00
CA MET A 602 -10.97 -21.91 22.46
C MET A 602 -12.33 -21.88 23.17
N HIS A 603 -13.33 -21.18 22.63
CA HIS A 603 -14.66 -21.14 23.23
C HIS A 603 -15.40 -22.48 23.15
N GLU A 604 -15.40 -23.15 21.99
CA GLU A 604 -16.04 -24.47 21.83
C GLU A 604 -15.35 -25.54 22.67
N PHE A 605 -14.01 -25.52 22.77
CA PHE A 605 -13.27 -26.45 23.62
C PHE A 605 -13.53 -26.21 25.12
N ALA A 606 -13.59 -24.96 25.58
CA ALA A 606 -13.94 -24.65 26.96
C ALA A 606 -15.35 -25.17 27.32
N GLU A 607 -16.32 -24.98 26.42
CA GLU A 607 -17.68 -25.49 26.56
C GLU A 607 -17.76 -27.03 26.57
N PHE A 608 -16.91 -27.70 25.80
CA PHE A 608 -16.83 -29.16 25.75
C PHE A 608 -16.13 -29.73 27.00
N ARG A 609 -14.95 -29.21 27.36
CA ARG A 609 -14.17 -29.64 28.54
C ARG A 609 -14.95 -29.46 29.86
N ALA A 610 -15.83 -28.46 29.96
CA ALA A 610 -16.70 -28.29 31.12
C ALA A 610 -17.74 -29.42 31.33
N LYS A 611 -17.97 -30.25 30.30
CA LYS A 611 -18.99 -31.32 30.27
C LYS A 611 -18.38 -32.71 30.07
N ALA A 612 -17.22 -32.80 29.41
CA ALA A 612 -16.56 -34.04 29.02
C ALA A 612 -15.52 -34.53 30.05
N GLN A 613 -15.40 -35.85 30.19
CA GLN A 613 -14.38 -36.53 30.99
C GLN A 613 -13.08 -36.66 30.18
N LEU A 614 -12.40 -35.53 30.01
CA LEU A 614 -11.09 -35.47 29.35
C LEU A 614 -9.95 -35.71 30.33
N ARG A 615 -8.78 -36.11 29.81
CA ARG A 615 -7.54 -36.16 30.58
C ARG A 615 -7.09 -34.75 30.97
N GLU A 616 -6.30 -34.63 32.04
CA GLU A 616 -5.75 -33.33 32.45
C GLU A 616 -4.67 -32.82 31.47
N ASP A 617 -3.96 -33.73 30.82
CA ASP A 617 -2.97 -33.47 29.77
C ASP A 617 -3.57 -33.45 28.34
N PHE A 618 -4.89 -33.25 28.23
CA PHE A 618 -5.55 -33.08 26.92
C PHE A 618 -5.20 -31.71 26.33
N HIS A 619 -4.67 -31.71 25.11
CA HIS A 619 -4.34 -30.48 24.37
C HIS A 619 -5.34 -30.23 23.23
N LEU A 620 -5.80 -28.98 23.08
CA LEU A 620 -6.42 -28.49 21.86
C LEU A 620 -5.31 -27.96 20.94
N HIS A 621 -5.18 -28.56 19.77
CA HIS A 621 -4.23 -28.18 18.75
C HIS A 621 -4.87 -27.17 17.79
N ILE A 622 -4.21 -26.03 17.57
CA ILE A 622 -4.69 -24.96 16.69
C ILE A 622 -3.60 -24.58 15.70
N ASN A 623 -3.92 -24.73 14.42
CA ASN A 623 -3.09 -24.29 13.30
C ASN A 623 -2.93 -22.76 13.26
N VAL A 624 -1.68 -22.29 13.23
CA VAL A 624 -1.33 -20.86 13.18
C VAL A 624 -0.35 -20.60 12.05
N SER A 625 -0.75 -19.72 11.12
CA SER A 625 0.12 -19.33 10.01
C SER A 625 1.37 -18.57 10.51
N PRO A 626 2.55 -18.82 9.92
CA PRO A 626 3.76 -18.01 10.16
C PRO A 626 3.55 -16.51 9.97
N TRP A 627 2.61 -16.09 9.11
CA TRP A 627 2.25 -14.68 8.93
C TRP A 627 1.63 -14.08 10.20
N GLN A 628 0.83 -14.84 10.95
CA GLN A 628 0.26 -14.40 12.22
C GLN A 628 1.33 -14.29 13.31
N LEU A 629 2.29 -15.23 13.34
CA LEU A 629 3.42 -15.20 14.29
C LEU A 629 4.40 -14.05 14.01
N ASN A 630 4.51 -13.59 12.76
CA ASN A 630 5.25 -12.39 12.38
C ASN A 630 4.59 -11.08 12.85
N GLU A 631 3.33 -11.09 13.28
CA GLU A 631 2.63 -9.88 13.74
C GLU A 631 3.10 -9.44 15.14
N PRO A 632 3.34 -8.14 15.34
CA PRO A 632 3.47 -7.58 16.68
C PRO A 632 2.26 -7.91 17.55
N LEU A 633 2.52 -8.20 18.82
CA LEU A 633 1.49 -8.41 19.86
C LEU A 633 0.51 -9.56 19.53
N PHE A 634 0.91 -10.54 18.72
CA PHE A 634 0.09 -11.73 18.47
C PHE A 634 -0.18 -12.49 19.77
N TYR A 635 0.84 -12.65 20.62
CA TYR A 635 0.66 -13.28 21.93
C TYR A 635 -0.42 -12.60 22.79
N GLU A 636 -0.53 -11.26 22.77
CA GLU A 636 -1.54 -10.53 23.57
C GLU A 636 -2.97 -10.87 23.15
N ARG A 637 -3.19 -11.11 21.85
CA ARG A 637 -4.49 -11.52 21.30
C ARG A 637 -4.87 -12.92 21.78
N ILE A 638 -3.93 -13.87 21.71
CA ILE A 638 -4.15 -15.24 22.21
C ILE A 638 -4.41 -15.24 23.73
N MET A 639 -3.65 -14.46 24.51
CA MET A 639 -3.87 -14.35 25.95
C MET A 639 -5.23 -13.72 26.29
N ALA A 640 -5.76 -12.82 25.46
CA ALA A 640 -7.12 -12.31 25.60
C ALA A 640 -8.18 -13.40 25.34
N CYS A 641 -8.00 -14.23 24.30
CA CYS A 641 -8.90 -15.36 24.01
C CYS A 641 -8.85 -16.46 25.08
N LEU A 642 -7.67 -16.75 25.68
CA LEU A 642 -7.58 -17.61 26.86
C LEU A 642 -8.35 -17.02 28.04
N SER A 643 -8.19 -15.71 28.30
CA SER A 643 -8.88 -15.03 29.40
C SER A 643 -10.41 -15.00 29.23
N SER A 644 -10.93 -14.91 27.99
CA SER A 644 -12.37 -14.96 27.71
C SER A 644 -12.95 -16.39 27.76
N SER A 645 -12.18 -17.40 27.36
CA SER A 645 -12.60 -18.81 27.39
C SER A 645 -12.40 -19.48 28.76
N GLY A 646 -11.53 -18.94 29.61
CA GLY A 646 -11.19 -19.50 30.93
C GLY A 646 -10.19 -20.66 30.88
N LEU A 647 -9.61 -20.93 29.70
CA LEU A 647 -8.60 -21.97 29.49
C LEU A 647 -7.23 -21.53 30.02
N GLN A 648 -6.39 -22.51 30.34
CA GLN A 648 -4.98 -22.30 30.69
C GLN A 648 -4.07 -22.54 29.47
N PRO A 649 -2.91 -21.85 29.36
CA PRO A 649 -1.95 -22.03 28.27
C PRO A 649 -1.57 -23.50 28.01
N GLN A 650 -1.40 -24.28 29.08
CA GLN A 650 -0.99 -25.70 29.05
C GLN A 650 -2.02 -26.62 28.38
N GLN A 651 -3.20 -26.12 28.05
CA GLN A 651 -4.25 -26.87 27.36
C GLN A 651 -4.27 -26.60 25.85
N ILE A 652 -3.38 -25.74 25.35
CA ILE A 652 -3.33 -25.31 23.95
C ILE A 652 -1.97 -25.67 23.35
N CYS A 653 -2.01 -26.39 22.22
CA CYS A 653 -0.88 -26.56 21.34
C CYS A 653 -1.02 -25.64 20.12
N ILE A 654 0.03 -24.88 19.80
CA ILE A 654 0.11 -24.06 18.60
C ILE A 654 0.83 -24.87 17.53
N GLU A 655 0.17 -25.17 16.42
CA GLU A 655 0.76 -25.88 15.29
C GLU A 655 1.27 -24.89 14.25
N ILE A 656 2.48 -25.12 13.74
CA ILE A 656 3.16 -24.25 12.78
C ILE A 656 3.71 -25.13 11.66
N THR A 657 3.28 -24.88 10.42
CA THR A 657 3.74 -25.66 9.25
C THR A 657 5.23 -25.49 8.98
N GLU A 658 5.90 -26.57 8.53
CA GLU A 658 7.34 -26.58 8.24
C GLU A 658 7.72 -25.58 7.13
N THR A 659 6.79 -25.28 6.22
CA THR A 659 6.94 -24.31 5.13
C THR A 659 6.87 -22.86 5.66
N VAL A 660 7.68 -22.56 6.67
CA VAL A 660 7.78 -21.24 7.29
C VAL A 660 8.37 -20.26 6.27
N VAL A 661 7.48 -19.40 5.77
CA VAL A 661 7.66 -18.25 4.88
C VAL A 661 9.09 -17.72 4.79
N GLU A 662 9.55 -17.36 3.59
CA GLU A 662 10.88 -16.72 3.34
C GLU A 662 11.16 -15.44 4.19
N ARG A 663 10.16 -14.92 4.90
CA ARG A 663 10.14 -13.67 5.65
C ARG A 663 9.77 -13.89 7.12
N ILE A 664 10.48 -14.77 7.82
CA ILE A 664 10.49 -14.77 9.28
C ILE A 664 11.12 -13.46 9.77
N ASN A 665 10.50 -12.79 10.73
CA ASN A 665 11.06 -11.63 11.42
C ASN A 665 11.34 -11.94 12.91
N ASP A 666 11.92 -10.98 13.65
CA ASP A 666 12.25 -11.17 15.07
C ASP A 666 10.99 -11.40 15.95
N TYR A 667 9.82 -10.91 15.54
CA TYR A 667 8.56 -11.11 16.29
C TYR A 667 8.10 -12.57 16.26
N PHE A 668 8.37 -13.34 15.20
CA PHE A 668 8.08 -14.77 15.15
C PHE A 668 8.70 -15.53 16.33
N TYR A 669 10.02 -15.39 16.49
CA TYR A 669 10.76 -16.04 17.58
C TYR A 669 10.40 -15.46 18.95
N GLN A 670 10.12 -14.16 19.05
CA GLN A 670 9.65 -13.53 20.31
C GLN A 670 8.27 -14.07 20.73
N ASN A 671 7.31 -14.16 19.81
CA ASN A 671 5.98 -14.70 20.09
C ASN A 671 6.09 -16.18 20.52
N ILE A 672 6.88 -17.00 19.83
CA ILE A 672 7.14 -18.41 20.23
C ILE A 672 7.75 -18.47 21.64
N ALA A 673 8.79 -17.69 21.93
CA ALA A 673 9.42 -17.68 23.25
C ALA A 673 8.41 -17.31 24.36
N VAL A 674 7.59 -16.27 24.14
CA VAL A 674 6.54 -15.85 25.09
C VAL A 674 5.46 -16.93 25.27
N PHE A 675 5.03 -17.60 24.19
CA PHE A 675 4.08 -18.72 24.30
C PHE A 675 4.65 -19.86 25.18
N ARG A 676 5.92 -20.24 24.96
CA ARG A 676 6.59 -21.23 25.80
C ARG A 676 6.72 -20.79 27.27
N GLU A 677 7.03 -19.52 27.52
CA GLU A 677 7.10 -18.96 28.88
C GLU A 677 5.74 -18.93 29.60
N GLN A 678 4.63 -18.72 28.88
CA GLN A 678 3.29 -18.85 29.45
C GLN A 678 2.84 -20.31 29.62
N GLY A 679 3.51 -21.26 28.95
CA GLY A 679 3.28 -22.69 29.04
C GLY A 679 2.36 -23.28 27.97
N PHE A 680 2.22 -22.62 26.81
CA PHE A 680 1.72 -23.28 25.60
C PHE A 680 2.71 -24.32 25.11
N THR A 681 2.23 -25.38 24.45
CA THR A 681 3.08 -26.27 23.65
C THR A 681 3.11 -25.83 22.19
N ILE A 682 4.21 -26.12 21.49
CA ILE A 682 4.42 -25.80 20.07
C ILE A 682 4.63 -27.10 19.28
N ALA A 683 3.80 -27.35 18.28
CA ALA A 683 3.99 -28.43 17.30
C ALA A 683 4.59 -27.88 16.01
N ILE A 684 5.43 -28.66 15.34
CA ILE A 684 5.73 -28.43 13.90
C ILE A 684 4.88 -29.40 13.08
N ASP A 685 4.13 -28.82 12.14
CA ASP A 685 3.23 -29.52 11.22
C ASP A 685 3.88 -29.75 9.85
N ASP A 686 3.38 -30.73 9.09
CA ASP A 686 3.90 -31.15 7.78
C ASP A 686 5.41 -31.52 7.75
N PHE A 687 5.99 -31.99 8.86
CA PHE A 687 7.45 -32.09 8.99
C PHE A 687 8.06 -33.16 8.07
N GLY A 688 8.98 -32.72 7.21
CA GLY A 688 9.67 -33.52 6.20
C GLY A 688 9.24 -33.20 4.77
N THR A 689 8.11 -32.51 4.56
CA THR A 689 7.63 -32.09 3.23
C THR A 689 8.46 -30.95 2.64
N GLY A 690 9.10 -30.15 3.49
CA GLY A 690 9.89 -28.98 3.13
C GLY A 690 11.40 -29.22 3.01
N LEU A 691 12.10 -28.20 2.53
CA LEU A 691 13.57 -28.10 2.65
C LEU A 691 13.95 -27.65 4.06
N SER A 692 13.79 -28.57 5.02
CA SER A 692 13.99 -28.33 6.45
C SER A 692 15.34 -27.70 6.77
N ASN A 693 15.30 -26.45 7.22
CA ASN A 693 16.45 -25.82 7.84
C ASN A 693 16.52 -26.30 9.29
N LEU A 694 17.26 -27.38 9.56
CA LEU A 694 17.46 -27.95 10.91
C LEU A 694 17.86 -26.90 11.97
N LYS A 695 18.51 -25.79 11.58
CA LYS A 695 18.78 -24.67 12.50
C LYS A 695 17.48 -24.05 13.04
N ARG A 696 16.46 -23.86 12.20
CA ARG A 696 15.14 -23.34 12.61
C ARG A 696 14.44 -24.29 13.57
N PHE A 697 14.52 -25.60 13.33
CA PHE A 697 13.99 -26.61 14.25
C PHE A 697 14.55 -26.43 15.67
N TYR A 698 15.87 -26.31 15.80
CA TYR A 698 16.52 -26.05 17.10
C TYR A 698 16.26 -24.65 17.68
N GLU A 699 15.91 -23.65 16.85
CA GLU A 699 15.53 -22.32 17.33
C GLU A 699 14.06 -22.24 17.79
N ILE A 700 13.17 -23.01 17.17
CA ILE A 700 11.76 -23.15 17.58
C ILE A 700 11.68 -24.02 18.84
N ASN A 701 12.50 -25.07 18.93
CA ASN A 701 12.52 -26.08 19.99
C ASN A 701 11.09 -26.60 20.28
N PRO A 702 10.48 -27.34 19.33
CA PRO A 702 9.08 -27.77 19.46
C PRO A 702 8.89 -28.84 20.54
N ASP A 703 7.67 -28.95 21.05
CA ASP A 703 7.23 -29.96 22.01
C ASP A 703 6.56 -31.16 21.34
N SER A 704 6.26 -31.10 20.05
CA SER A 704 5.81 -32.23 19.23
C SER A 704 6.11 -32.01 17.74
N ILE A 705 6.11 -33.11 16.98
CA ILE A 705 6.26 -33.11 15.52
C ILE A 705 5.11 -33.91 14.92
N LYS A 706 4.46 -33.39 13.88
CA LYS A 706 3.46 -34.11 13.08
C LYS A 706 4.09 -34.53 11.75
N ILE A 707 3.82 -35.76 11.33
CA ILE A 707 4.26 -36.35 10.06
C ILE A 707 3.07 -36.44 9.14
N ASP A 708 3.13 -35.73 8.01
CA ASP A 708 2.06 -35.66 7.01
C ASP A 708 1.70 -37.04 6.40
N TYR A 709 0.45 -37.12 5.93
CA TYR A 709 -0.15 -38.24 5.23
C TYR A 709 0.65 -38.72 4.00
N GLU A 710 1.34 -37.85 3.25
CA GLU A 710 2.19 -38.29 2.13
C GLU A 710 3.29 -39.25 2.58
N PHE A 711 3.77 -39.12 3.83
CA PHE A 711 4.73 -40.08 4.38
C PHE A 711 4.07 -41.34 4.93
N THR A 712 2.98 -41.20 5.67
CA THR A 712 2.33 -42.36 6.34
C THR A 712 1.65 -43.30 5.33
N SER A 713 1.19 -42.78 4.19
CA SER A 713 0.64 -43.57 3.09
C SER A 713 1.69 -44.41 2.33
N ASP A 714 2.97 -43.98 2.27
CA ASP A 714 4.11 -44.75 1.73
C ASP A 714 5.01 -45.34 2.84
N ILE A 715 4.47 -45.61 4.04
CA ILE A 715 5.24 -46.17 5.17
C ILE A 715 5.94 -47.49 4.83
N PHE A 716 5.36 -48.31 3.93
CA PHE A 716 5.94 -49.58 3.48
C PHE A 716 6.95 -49.43 2.33
N GLY A 717 7.11 -48.23 1.77
CA GLY A 717 7.96 -47.96 0.61
C GLY A 717 9.22 -47.15 0.96
N THR A 718 9.32 -45.97 0.36
CA THR A 718 10.47 -45.07 0.54
C THR A 718 10.27 -44.10 1.70
N ALA A 719 9.05 -43.62 1.93
CA ALA A 719 8.74 -42.67 2.99
C ALA A 719 8.99 -43.24 4.39
N GLY A 720 8.75 -44.53 4.63
CA GLY A 720 9.03 -45.17 5.93
C GLY A 720 10.47 -44.97 6.43
N LYS A 721 11.45 -44.80 5.53
CA LYS A 721 12.84 -44.48 5.91
C LYS A 721 13.02 -43.03 6.35
N ILE A 722 12.23 -42.12 5.79
CA ILE A 722 12.20 -40.70 6.19
C ILE A 722 11.54 -40.59 7.56
N ILE A 723 10.43 -41.30 7.78
CA ILE A 723 9.77 -41.41 9.09
C ILE A 723 10.76 -41.90 10.16
N GLN A 724 11.57 -42.93 9.88
CA GLN A 724 12.61 -43.38 10.83
C GLN A 724 13.61 -42.26 11.17
N VAL A 725 14.09 -41.48 10.19
CA VAL A 725 15.02 -40.37 10.44
C VAL A 725 14.37 -39.25 11.26
N ILE A 726 13.07 -38.98 11.05
CA ILE A 726 12.30 -38.02 11.87
C ILE A 726 12.15 -38.55 13.31
N LEU A 727 11.84 -39.84 13.48
CA LEU A 727 11.73 -40.48 14.79
C LEU A 727 13.05 -40.51 15.55
N ASP A 728 14.17 -40.82 14.88
CA ASP A 728 15.51 -40.79 15.47
C ASP A 728 15.85 -39.37 15.97
N LEU A 729 15.58 -38.34 15.15
CA LEU A 729 15.74 -36.92 15.53
C LEU A 729 14.85 -36.54 16.72
N ALA A 730 13.59 -36.96 16.72
CA ALA A 730 12.64 -36.65 17.77
C ALA A 730 13.03 -37.33 19.09
N GLN A 731 13.46 -38.60 19.04
CA GLN A 731 13.91 -39.38 20.19
C GLN A 731 15.13 -38.76 20.88
N ASP A 732 16.13 -38.31 20.09
CA ASP A 732 17.33 -37.63 20.59
C ASP A 732 17.01 -36.31 21.33
N ASN A 733 15.88 -35.67 21.02
CA ASN A 733 15.40 -34.44 21.66
C ASN A 733 14.26 -34.68 22.69
N HIS A 734 13.84 -35.93 22.88
CA HIS A 734 12.69 -36.34 23.71
C HIS A 734 11.34 -35.73 23.30
N ILE A 735 11.14 -35.55 21.98
CA ILE A 735 9.95 -34.94 21.41
C ILE A 735 8.98 -36.05 20.93
N PRO A 736 7.69 -36.05 21.32
CA PRO A 736 6.68 -36.95 20.76
C PRO A 736 6.40 -36.67 19.28
N VAL A 737 6.10 -37.74 18.54
CA VAL A 737 5.78 -37.70 17.11
C VAL A 737 4.37 -38.23 16.88
N VAL A 738 3.54 -37.43 16.20
CA VAL A 738 2.19 -37.76 15.76
C VAL A 738 2.23 -38.11 14.28
N ALA A 739 1.68 -39.28 13.91
CA ALA A 739 1.51 -39.67 12.51
C ALA A 739 0.11 -39.30 12.00
N GLU A 740 0.02 -38.59 10.88
CA GLU A 740 -1.24 -38.16 10.29
C GLU A 740 -1.79 -39.12 9.23
N GLY A 741 -3.07 -38.94 8.89
CA GLY A 741 -3.74 -39.70 7.84
C GLY A 741 -3.71 -41.22 8.05
N VAL A 742 -3.69 -41.68 9.31
CA VAL A 742 -3.70 -43.12 9.62
C VAL A 742 -5.09 -43.70 9.34
N GLU A 743 -5.24 -44.32 8.16
CA GLU A 743 -6.52 -44.87 7.70
C GLU A 743 -6.70 -46.37 7.95
N THR A 744 -5.61 -47.15 8.10
CA THR A 744 -5.68 -48.62 8.19
C THR A 744 -4.99 -49.20 9.43
N PRO A 745 -5.47 -50.32 9.99
CA PRO A 745 -4.78 -51.03 11.09
C PRO A 745 -3.35 -51.44 10.73
N GLU A 746 -3.09 -51.75 9.47
CA GLU A 746 -1.77 -52.13 8.97
C GLU A 746 -0.77 -50.97 9.06
N ILE A 747 -1.17 -49.74 8.71
CA ILE A 747 -0.34 -48.53 8.88
C ILE A 747 -0.12 -48.26 10.38
N ALA A 748 -1.16 -48.37 11.21
CA ALA A 748 -1.04 -48.18 12.66
C ALA A 748 -0.08 -49.20 13.33
N SER A 749 -0.09 -50.46 12.88
CA SER A 749 0.88 -51.47 13.35
C SER A 749 2.30 -51.14 12.91
N ALA A 750 2.49 -50.73 11.65
CA ALA A 750 3.80 -50.37 11.14
C ALA A 750 4.40 -49.14 11.85
N LEU A 751 3.58 -48.15 12.21
CA LEU A 751 3.97 -47.00 13.03
C LEU A 751 4.43 -47.41 14.43
N MET A 752 3.69 -48.30 15.09
CA MET A 752 4.08 -48.85 16.40
C MET A 752 5.38 -49.65 16.33
N ASP A 753 5.59 -50.44 15.27
CA ASP A 753 6.80 -51.26 15.08
C ASP A 753 8.07 -50.39 14.91
N ILE A 754 7.96 -49.18 14.38
CA ILE A 754 9.06 -48.20 14.27
C ILE A 754 9.14 -47.20 15.44
N GLY A 755 8.23 -47.30 16.42
CA GLY A 755 8.25 -46.50 17.65
C GLY A 755 7.43 -45.20 17.64
N CYS A 756 6.63 -44.95 16.60
CA CYS A 756 5.62 -43.89 16.62
C CYS A 756 4.38 -44.37 17.38
N VAL A 757 4.03 -43.69 18.48
CA VAL A 757 2.95 -44.13 19.40
C VAL A 757 1.72 -43.22 19.39
N GLN A 758 1.77 -42.06 18.72
CA GLN A 758 0.65 -41.13 18.60
C GLN A 758 0.19 -41.03 17.15
N ALA A 759 -1.12 -40.98 16.92
CA ALA A 759 -1.67 -40.91 15.56
C ALA A 759 -2.94 -40.06 15.48
N GLN A 760 -3.19 -39.55 14.27
CA GLN A 760 -4.41 -38.89 13.85
C GLN A 760 -4.85 -39.52 12.51
N GLY A 761 -6.13 -39.84 12.36
CA GLY A 761 -6.61 -40.44 11.11
C GLY A 761 -7.99 -41.08 11.18
N TYR A 762 -8.55 -41.40 10.01
CA TYR A 762 -9.92 -41.90 9.87
C TYR A 762 -10.11 -43.32 10.42
N LEU A 763 -9.02 -44.07 10.70
CA LEU A 763 -9.07 -45.35 11.42
C LEU A 763 -9.75 -45.22 12.80
N TYR A 764 -9.49 -44.09 13.47
CA TYR A 764 -9.94 -43.82 14.83
C TYR A 764 -11.28 -43.11 14.83
N GLN A 765 -11.32 -41.91 14.23
CA GLN A 765 -12.51 -41.06 14.12
C GLN A 765 -12.24 -39.94 13.09
N LYS A 766 -13.26 -39.59 12.29
CA LYS A 766 -13.18 -38.46 11.35
C LYS A 766 -13.29 -37.10 12.07
N PRO A 767 -12.88 -35.98 11.46
CA PRO A 767 -13.13 -34.66 12.00
C PRO A 767 -14.63 -34.40 12.23
N LEU A 768 -15.02 -34.14 13.48
CA LEU A 768 -16.41 -33.93 13.91
C LEU A 768 -16.48 -32.74 14.88
N PRO A 769 -17.56 -31.93 14.88
CA PRO A 769 -17.74 -30.87 15.88
C PRO A 769 -17.83 -31.48 17.29
N PHE A 770 -17.34 -30.79 18.33
CA PHE A 770 -17.35 -31.30 19.71
C PHE A 770 -18.76 -31.68 20.22
N SER A 771 -19.83 -31.11 19.64
CA SER A 771 -21.22 -31.48 19.92
C SER A 771 -21.59 -32.92 19.53
N ALA A 772 -20.78 -33.57 18.68
CA ALA A 772 -20.93 -34.96 18.26
C ALA A 772 -19.97 -35.94 18.97
N TRP A 773 -19.09 -35.45 19.85
CA TRP A 773 -18.16 -36.29 20.60
C TRP A 773 -18.80 -36.92 21.85
N ASP A 774 -18.31 -38.09 22.27
CA ASP A 774 -18.76 -38.74 23.52
C ASP A 774 -18.20 -38.00 24.74
N ILE A 775 -19.09 -37.49 25.59
CA ILE A 775 -18.75 -36.80 26.85
C ILE A 775 -18.01 -37.68 27.87
N SER A 776 -17.91 -39.00 27.66
CA SER A 776 -17.06 -39.90 28.44
C SER A 776 -15.61 -39.97 27.93
N GLY A 777 -15.22 -39.12 26.97
CA GLY A 777 -13.85 -39.02 26.46
C GLY A 777 -13.45 -40.15 25.50
N LYS A 778 -14.44 -40.79 24.84
CA LYS A 778 -14.24 -41.96 23.97
C LYS A 778 -14.36 -41.62 22.50
N LEU A 779 -13.67 -42.39 21.67
CA LEU A 779 -13.78 -42.33 20.23
C LEU A 779 -15.19 -42.66 19.75
N VAL A 780 -15.70 -41.83 18.85
CA VAL A 780 -16.97 -42.02 18.14
C VAL A 780 -16.66 -42.47 16.72
N LYS A 781 -17.03 -43.72 16.38
CA LYS A 781 -16.95 -44.23 15.01
C LYS A 781 -18.26 -43.95 14.29
N GLU A 782 -18.17 -43.34 13.10
CA GLU A 782 -19.25 -43.24 12.11
C GLU A 782 -19.56 -44.61 11.46
#